data_AF-A0AAD1EI46-F1
#
_entry.id   AF-A0AAD1EI46-F1
#
_cell.length_a   1.000
_cell.length_b   1.000
_cell.length_c   1.000
_cell.angle_alpha   90.00
_cell.angle_beta   90.00
_cell.angle_gamma   90.00
#
_symmetry.space_group_name_H-M   'P 1'
#
loop_
_entity.id
_entity.type
_entity.pdbx_description
1 polymer ?
#
loop_
_entity_poly.entity_id
_entity_poly.type
_entity_poly.pdbx_seq_one_letter_code
_entity_poly.pdbx_strand_id
1 'polypeptide(L)'
;MSHPLFRGLKRSVTTVAVGTVTIAGFLWLSGGLIGELAASRAWIKQPDFTETSRSNEDLFQQGVATGLIWLDPAGPVIRSQPCEALYDASLTVPTPQGAKEFSRTLLDRLCNLPAGAQIRSEMLAWNNSFLIAGARDDRAPDRRCADGTPLTLPVVPAGCRPSSWTARVAQTTDLAAPLNVMPNAVPPPRDFSDFAKRRANQLSDWALFGPLRAPDDRLVLSTRLPPGNRRVTVDMILEPARIAVGNERVNLDPKRDEQTVRIAGLSIAAERVCSDSDEFATCAEEAQQGLPHGWRFSITGARRRDVEISFEGQPVRAVPPRAREVLGGPGVQSEDGKVKLWRSSHIEADCERAKTKLVCELGWRGAVTQRRTGAARALFFADGTPALDNNGVPLPIVDELGLTAMIGYGAGDVGSLSAALGRARTRENLTLTIEPRLQKLVQEAVYEHMGERLGRGKRPRKPGPLPVNLAPEQEPPDQGDGRAVVLLMDAGDEPGSLLGLASWPDFVPGMHSWDIQALSTGRDSDSPLAGHGWRAGDVHTMPGSTFKLVTGLASILAVREQPRFADMIMGRMPPAQQAQVFGIPGGGGLNVDGVAIANYGGAGFNVGILSPAQTGCPDAGRGAQIGFCEALIKSSNLWFAGMALTMDGRKVGGRPTTVPGRTGTILAQMTEHLYPITQPGSLAQPGVDLTRGIVPGAQRLTGEALDLAVEDKRNARRIDLATNSYGQGVRATPVAMASIYGSVGARKVILPRVLKPVSDVAETPLPNEGKPVIPGMDPRQAEPFLDDAQRGLFGVVNSPGGTAAGVMASLPPDIRKRIFGKTGTADTTDGMNSAWFAGWMDNVAGRKRVAFTCLVSHTRETGGRACGRLMAGLLGKVAALGDKK
;
A
#
# COMPACT_ATOMS: atom_id res chain seq x y z
N MET A 1 -81.08 -14.03 49.63
CA MET A 1 -79.72 -14.55 49.88
C MET A 1 -78.77 -13.90 48.88
N SER A 2 -77.98 -12.90 49.29
CA SER A 2 -76.91 -12.36 48.46
C SER A 2 -75.85 -11.77 49.40
N HIS A 3 -74.84 -12.59 49.68
CA HIS A 3 -73.83 -12.38 50.72
C HIS A 3 -72.92 -11.17 50.41
N PRO A 4 -72.49 -10.38 51.42
CA PRO A 4 -71.71 -9.15 51.22
C PRO A 4 -70.30 -9.37 50.62
N LEU A 5 -69.82 -10.60 50.60
CA LEU A 5 -68.48 -10.98 50.13
C LEU A 5 -68.31 -10.89 48.61
N PHE A 6 -69.40 -10.98 47.82
CA PHE A 6 -69.30 -11.00 46.35
C PHE A 6 -69.24 -9.62 45.68
N ARG A 7 -69.58 -8.54 46.39
CA ARG A 7 -69.40 -7.16 45.87
C ARG A 7 -67.97 -6.66 46.02
N GLY A 8 -67.24 -7.10 47.06
CA GLY A 8 -65.84 -6.77 47.26
C GLY A 8 -64.94 -7.42 46.20
N LEU A 9 -65.16 -8.71 45.91
CA LEU A 9 -64.32 -9.45 44.97
C LEU A 9 -64.45 -8.94 43.53
N LYS A 10 -65.65 -8.57 43.07
CA LYS A 10 -65.83 -8.00 41.73
C LYS A 10 -65.17 -6.63 41.58
N ARG A 11 -65.19 -5.77 42.61
CA ARG A 11 -64.48 -4.48 42.53
C ARG A 11 -62.96 -4.69 42.57
N SER A 12 -62.44 -5.55 43.45
CA SER A 12 -61.00 -5.83 43.51
C SER A 12 -60.45 -6.47 42.24
N VAL A 13 -61.17 -7.43 41.63
CA VAL A 13 -60.70 -8.06 40.38
C VAL A 13 -60.75 -7.08 39.20
N THR A 14 -61.77 -6.21 39.11
CA THR A 14 -61.80 -5.20 38.06
C THR A 14 -60.75 -4.11 38.27
N THR A 15 -60.48 -3.70 39.52
CA THR A 15 -59.42 -2.71 39.80
C THR A 15 -58.02 -3.29 39.54
N VAL A 16 -57.78 -4.57 39.86
CA VAL A 16 -56.52 -5.23 39.55
C VAL A 16 -56.40 -5.46 38.04
N ALA A 17 -57.45 -5.90 37.34
CA ALA A 17 -57.40 -6.09 35.89
C ALA A 17 -57.17 -4.77 35.14
N VAL A 18 -57.88 -3.70 35.52
CA VAL A 18 -57.66 -2.36 34.95
C VAL A 18 -56.27 -1.87 35.31
N GLY A 19 -55.82 -1.99 36.56
CA GLY A 19 -54.46 -1.60 36.96
C GLY A 19 -53.37 -2.35 36.18
N THR A 20 -53.55 -3.64 35.94
CA THR A 20 -52.57 -4.47 35.21
C THR A 20 -52.55 -4.13 33.73
N VAL A 21 -53.72 -3.88 33.11
CA VAL A 21 -53.81 -3.43 31.71
C VAL A 21 -53.25 -2.02 31.54
N THR A 22 -53.49 -1.11 32.50
CA THR A 22 -52.92 0.23 32.45
C THR A 22 -51.41 0.20 32.65
N ILE A 23 -50.88 -0.62 33.56
CA ILE A 23 -49.43 -0.77 33.78
C ILE A 23 -48.77 -1.45 32.57
N ALA A 24 -49.37 -2.50 32.02
CA ALA A 24 -48.85 -3.16 30.82
C ALA A 24 -48.92 -2.23 29.59
N GLY A 25 -50.00 -1.46 29.45
CA GLY A 25 -50.15 -0.44 28.43
C GLY A 25 -49.14 0.70 28.60
N PHE A 26 -48.86 1.14 29.84
CA PHE A 26 -47.86 2.16 30.13
C PHE A 26 -46.45 1.63 29.92
N LEU A 27 -46.15 0.36 30.24
CA LEU A 27 -44.87 -0.30 29.96
C LEU A 27 -44.67 -0.57 28.46
N TRP A 28 -45.74 -0.86 27.72
CA TRP A 28 -45.69 -1.05 26.27
C TRP A 28 -45.57 0.29 25.54
N LEU A 29 -46.30 1.32 25.98
CA LEU A 29 -46.15 2.69 25.47
C LEU A 29 -44.81 3.29 25.87
N SER A 30 -44.31 3.09 27.08
CA SER A 30 -42.97 3.55 27.47
C SER A 30 -41.86 2.72 26.86
N GLY A 31 -42.04 1.42 26.64
CA GLY A 31 -41.12 0.58 25.86
C GLY A 31 -41.10 0.97 24.37
N GLY A 32 -42.25 1.32 23.81
CA GLY A 32 -42.40 1.88 22.46
C GLY A 32 -41.82 3.29 22.35
N LEU A 33 -42.03 4.14 23.36
CA LEU A 33 -41.46 5.50 23.40
C LEU A 33 -39.96 5.48 23.70
N ILE A 34 -39.46 4.54 24.50
CA ILE A 34 -38.02 4.30 24.74
C ILE A 34 -37.39 3.68 23.50
N GLY A 35 -38.11 2.79 22.80
CA GLY A 35 -37.71 2.21 21.51
C GLY A 35 -37.67 3.27 20.40
N GLU A 36 -38.66 4.15 20.32
CA GLU A 36 -38.70 5.28 19.39
C GLU A 36 -37.79 6.43 19.81
N LEU A 37 -37.55 6.70 21.11
CA LEU A 37 -36.54 7.66 21.56
C LEU A 37 -35.12 7.10 21.41
N ALA A 38 -34.92 5.79 21.48
CA ALA A 38 -33.65 5.13 21.17
C ALA A 38 -33.43 5.06 19.65
N ALA A 39 -34.47 4.80 18.86
CA ALA A 39 -34.43 4.85 17.40
C ALA A 39 -34.27 6.29 16.90
N SER A 40 -34.94 7.28 17.51
CA SER A 40 -34.77 8.71 17.22
C SER A 40 -33.46 9.24 17.79
N ARG A 41 -32.92 8.75 18.92
CA ARG A 41 -31.54 9.08 19.35
C ARG A 41 -30.49 8.40 18.48
N ALA A 42 -30.79 7.23 17.91
CA ALA A 42 -29.93 6.57 16.92
C ALA A 42 -30.00 7.26 15.54
N TRP A 43 -31.17 7.78 15.18
CA TRP A 43 -31.42 8.57 13.96
C TRP A 43 -30.82 9.98 14.08
N ILE A 44 -30.98 10.64 15.24
CA ILE A 44 -30.36 11.95 15.55
C ILE A 44 -28.83 11.84 15.74
N LYS A 45 -28.29 10.64 16.04
CA LYS A 45 -26.84 10.38 16.08
C LYS A 45 -26.26 9.88 14.76
N GLN A 46 -27.05 9.78 13.70
CA GLN A 46 -26.57 9.51 12.36
C GLN A 46 -26.90 10.70 11.47
N PRO A 47 -26.09 11.77 11.47
CA PRO A 47 -26.10 12.63 10.30
C PRO A 47 -25.70 11.74 9.13
N ASP A 48 -26.60 11.61 8.15
CA ASP A 48 -26.32 10.97 6.89
C ASP A 48 -25.14 11.74 6.26
N PHE A 49 -23.91 11.23 6.43
CA PHE A 49 -22.67 11.93 6.03
C PHE A 49 -22.68 12.30 4.54
N THR A 50 -23.55 11.67 3.74
CA THR A 50 -23.81 11.98 2.33
C THR A 50 -24.57 13.29 2.09
N GLU A 51 -25.54 13.65 2.93
CA GLU A 51 -26.27 14.93 2.78
C GLU A 51 -25.47 16.09 3.36
N THR A 52 -24.80 15.90 4.50
CA THR A 52 -23.93 16.92 5.08
C THR A 52 -22.68 17.17 4.22
N SER A 53 -22.04 16.15 3.65
CA SER A 53 -20.89 16.35 2.74
C SER A 53 -21.28 17.05 1.44
N ARG A 54 -22.42 16.71 0.82
CA ARG A 54 -22.89 17.43 -0.39
C ARG A 54 -23.31 18.85 -0.05
N SER A 55 -23.99 19.04 1.07
CA SER A 55 -24.32 20.39 1.56
C SER A 55 -23.08 21.21 1.89
N ASN A 56 -22.02 20.59 2.42
CA ASN A 56 -20.74 21.26 2.69
C ASN A 56 -20.00 21.61 1.40
N GLU A 57 -19.95 20.67 0.46
CA GLU A 57 -19.37 20.87 -0.87
C GLU A 57 -20.08 22.01 -1.60
N ASP A 58 -21.41 21.95 -1.69
CA ASP A 58 -22.23 22.98 -2.32
C ASP A 58 -22.05 24.34 -1.62
N LEU A 59 -22.07 24.39 -0.29
CA LEU A 59 -21.88 25.62 0.47
C LEU A 59 -20.46 26.19 0.30
N PHE A 60 -19.43 25.34 0.29
CA PHE A 60 -18.04 25.76 0.07
C PHE A 60 -17.84 26.28 -1.34
N GLN A 61 -18.30 25.54 -2.35
CA GLN A 61 -18.19 25.93 -3.76
C GLN A 61 -18.97 27.20 -4.06
N GLN A 62 -20.18 27.36 -3.49
CA GLN A 62 -20.93 28.62 -3.56
C GLN A 62 -20.16 29.74 -2.87
N GLY A 63 -19.58 29.49 -1.70
CA GLY A 63 -18.76 30.46 -0.98
C GLY A 63 -17.54 30.93 -1.77
N VAL A 64 -16.84 30.01 -2.45
CA VAL A 64 -15.71 30.33 -3.34
C VAL A 64 -16.20 31.11 -4.57
N ALA A 65 -17.28 30.67 -5.20
CA ALA A 65 -17.84 31.30 -6.39
C ALA A 65 -18.30 32.75 -6.13
N THR A 66 -18.86 33.03 -4.95
CA THR A 66 -19.33 34.37 -4.55
C THR A 66 -18.27 35.24 -3.87
N GLY A 67 -17.05 34.73 -3.67
CA GLY A 67 -15.99 35.47 -2.96
C GLY A 67 -16.19 35.55 -1.45
N LEU A 68 -17.09 34.75 -0.86
CA LEU A 68 -17.20 34.60 0.59
C LEU A 68 -16.03 33.83 1.19
N ILE A 69 -15.41 32.94 0.41
CA ILE A 69 -14.21 32.16 0.73
C ILE A 69 -13.21 32.40 -0.39
N TRP A 70 -11.95 32.70 -0.06
CA TRP A 70 -10.89 32.88 -1.06
C TRP A 70 -9.53 32.50 -0.51
N LEU A 71 -8.59 32.21 -1.40
CA LEU A 71 -7.18 32.10 -1.06
C LEU A 71 -6.52 33.50 -1.11
N ASP A 72 -5.71 33.82 -0.11
CA ASP A 72 -4.94 35.05 -0.06
C ASP A 72 -3.94 35.11 -1.24
N PRO A 73 -3.90 36.18 -2.04
CA PRO A 73 -2.94 36.29 -3.14
C PRO A 73 -1.47 36.29 -2.67
N ALA A 74 -1.21 36.62 -1.40
CA ALA A 74 0.13 36.70 -0.81
C ALA A 74 0.63 35.35 -0.25
N GLY A 75 -0.21 34.31 -0.17
CA GLY A 75 0.21 33.02 0.39
C GLY A 75 -0.92 32.00 0.52
N PRO A 76 -0.63 30.77 0.98
CA PRO A 76 -1.59 29.66 0.96
C PRO A 76 -2.67 29.74 2.06
N VAL A 77 -3.05 30.94 2.50
CA VAL A 77 -4.03 31.16 3.58
C VAL A 77 -5.42 31.32 2.98
N ILE A 78 -6.35 30.45 3.36
CA ILE A 78 -7.77 30.61 3.05
C ILE A 78 -8.39 31.60 4.02
N ARG A 79 -9.08 32.59 3.47
CA ARG A 79 -9.85 33.59 4.19
C ARG A 79 -11.33 33.44 3.88
N SER A 80 -12.16 33.97 4.76
CA SER A 80 -13.58 34.17 4.52
C SER A 80 -14.01 35.55 5.00
N GLN A 81 -15.19 35.99 4.58
CA GLN A 81 -15.83 37.15 5.20
C GLN A 81 -16.04 36.90 6.70
N PRO A 82 -15.86 37.92 7.55
CA PRO A 82 -16.07 37.77 9.00
C PRO A 82 -17.56 37.55 9.30
N CYS A 83 -17.86 36.71 10.29
CA CYS A 83 -19.24 36.43 10.67
C CYS A 83 -19.94 37.66 11.26
N GLU A 84 -19.17 38.57 11.83
CA GLU A 84 -19.59 39.88 12.31
C GLU A 84 -20.21 40.73 11.19
N ALA A 85 -19.85 40.49 9.93
CA ALA A 85 -20.44 41.18 8.77
C ALA A 85 -21.91 40.83 8.51
N LEU A 86 -22.47 39.81 9.21
CA LEU A 86 -23.91 39.57 9.24
C LEU A 86 -24.67 40.70 9.92
N TYR A 87 -24.07 41.27 10.97
CA TYR A 87 -24.68 42.29 11.81
C TYR A 87 -24.26 43.70 11.37
N ASP A 88 -23.07 43.84 10.78
CA ASP A 88 -22.55 45.11 10.27
C ASP A 88 -21.86 44.92 8.92
N ALA A 89 -22.54 45.30 7.83
CA ALA A 89 -21.99 45.18 6.48
C ALA A 89 -20.77 46.06 6.22
N SER A 90 -20.46 47.05 7.08
CA SER A 90 -19.22 47.82 6.97
C SER A 90 -17.97 46.98 7.29
N LEU A 91 -18.15 45.82 7.94
CA LEU A 91 -17.07 44.89 8.29
C LEU A 91 -16.71 43.91 7.16
N THR A 92 -17.35 44.00 5.99
CA THR A 92 -16.97 43.19 4.83
C THR A 92 -15.57 43.55 4.36
N VAL A 93 -14.73 42.55 4.11
CA VAL A 93 -13.37 42.76 3.63
C VAL A 93 -13.29 42.68 2.10
N PRO A 94 -12.43 43.48 1.45
CA PRO A 94 -12.23 43.40 0.00
C PRO A 94 -11.70 42.04 -0.45
N THR A 95 -12.27 41.48 -1.52
CA THR A 95 -11.92 40.16 -2.04
C THR A 95 -11.09 40.26 -3.33
N PRO A 96 -10.11 39.36 -3.57
CA PRO A 96 -9.29 39.37 -4.79
C PRO A 96 -10.08 39.19 -6.09
N GLN A 97 -11.26 38.55 -6.04
CA GLN A 97 -12.10 38.26 -7.22
C GLN A 97 -12.95 39.45 -7.70
N GLY A 98 -12.71 40.68 -7.20
CA GLY A 98 -13.47 41.89 -7.55
C GLY A 98 -14.78 42.04 -6.76
N ALA A 99 -15.56 43.09 -7.05
CA ALA A 99 -16.83 43.40 -6.39
C ALA A 99 -17.94 42.43 -6.83
N LYS A 100 -17.85 41.16 -6.41
CA LYS A 100 -18.97 40.22 -6.50
C LYS A 100 -20.01 40.59 -5.43
N GLU A 101 -21.28 40.41 -5.75
CA GLU A 101 -22.39 40.80 -4.87
C GLU A 101 -22.33 39.99 -3.55
N PHE A 102 -22.18 40.69 -2.43
CA PHE A 102 -22.08 40.09 -1.11
C PHE A 102 -23.39 39.39 -0.72
N SER A 103 -23.36 38.07 -0.58
CA SER A 103 -24.53 37.28 -0.18
C SER A 103 -24.61 37.10 1.33
N ARG A 104 -25.44 37.93 1.98
CA ARG A 104 -25.77 37.79 3.41
C ARG A 104 -26.31 36.40 3.75
N THR A 105 -27.15 35.84 2.88
CA THR A 105 -27.75 34.51 3.08
C THR A 105 -26.69 33.40 3.11
N LEU A 106 -25.69 33.46 2.23
CA LEU A 106 -24.62 32.47 2.22
C LEU A 106 -23.65 32.67 3.40
N LEU A 107 -23.39 33.93 3.81
CA LEU A 107 -22.62 34.20 5.02
C LEU A 107 -23.34 33.68 6.27
N ASP A 108 -24.67 33.80 6.34
CA ASP A 108 -25.48 33.30 7.46
C ASP A 108 -25.39 31.78 7.54
N ARG A 109 -25.50 31.10 6.39
CA ARG A 109 -25.30 29.66 6.28
C ARG A 109 -23.89 29.24 6.67
N LEU A 110 -22.88 29.99 6.25
CA LEU A 110 -21.50 29.73 6.67
C LEU A 110 -21.41 29.87 8.19
N CYS A 111 -21.83 30.97 8.79
CA CYS A 111 -21.58 31.27 10.20
C CYS A 111 -22.44 30.48 11.19
N ASN A 112 -23.72 30.28 10.89
CA ASN A 112 -24.71 29.81 11.85
C ASN A 112 -25.16 28.35 11.64
N LEU A 113 -24.85 27.71 10.49
CA LEU A 113 -25.17 26.29 10.28
C LEU A 113 -24.03 25.34 10.71
N PRO A 114 -24.36 24.10 11.13
CA PRO A 114 -23.35 23.06 11.40
C PRO A 114 -22.41 22.79 10.22
N ALA A 115 -22.95 22.80 9.00
CA ALA A 115 -22.20 22.66 7.75
C ALA A 115 -21.10 23.73 7.62
N GLY A 116 -21.45 24.98 7.88
CA GLY A 116 -20.51 26.08 7.79
C GLY A 116 -19.51 26.13 8.96
N ALA A 117 -19.88 25.63 10.14
CA ALA A 117 -18.93 25.42 11.24
C ALA A 117 -17.85 24.38 10.87
N GLN A 118 -18.23 23.29 10.19
CA GLN A 118 -17.29 22.30 9.66
C GLN A 118 -16.38 22.89 8.58
N ILE A 119 -16.92 23.68 7.65
CA ILE A 119 -16.12 24.39 6.64
C ILE A 119 -15.08 25.30 7.29
N ARG A 120 -15.47 26.12 8.27
CA ARG A 120 -14.53 27.00 9.00
C ARG A 120 -13.45 26.21 9.73
N SER A 121 -13.80 25.05 10.31
CA SER A 121 -12.84 24.16 10.96
C SER A 121 -11.82 23.59 9.95
N GLU A 122 -12.27 23.19 8.76
CA GLU A 122 -11.40 22.70 7.68
C GLU A 122 -10.50 23.81 7.14
N MET A 123 -11.00 25.03 6.96
CA MET A 123 -10.20 26.19 6.57
C MET A 123 -9.11 26.51 7.59
N LEU A 124 -9.46 26.45 8.88
CA LEU A 124 -8.50 26.63 9.97
C LEU A 124 -7.44 25.53 9.96
N ALA A 125 -7.84 24.27 9.74
CA ALA A 125 -6.92 23.13 9.61
C ALA A 125 -5.98 23.30 8.40
N TRP A 126 -6.50 23.74 7.24
CA TRP A 126 -5.70 24.06 6.07
C TRP A 126 -4.65 25.14 6.38
N ASN A 127 -5.06 26.27 6.95
CA ASN A 127 -4.17 27.39 7.25
C ASN A 127 -3.05 27.00 8.21
N ASN A 128 -3.39 26.20 9.22
CA ASN A 128 -2.43 25.73 10.22
C ASN A 128 -1.62 24.51 9.75
N SER A 129 -1.90 23.94 8.58
CA SER A 129 -1.11 22.82 8.06
C SER A 129 0.29 23.24 7.62
N PHE A 130 0.53 24.53 7.35
CA PHE A 130 1.81 25.03 6.82
C PHE A 130 2.83 25.35 7.91
N LEU A 131 2.34 25.60 9.13
CA LEU A 131 3.14 25.80 10.32
C LEU A 131 2.54 24.92 11.42
N ILE A 132 3.23 23.87 11.81
CA ILE A 132 2.68 22.81 12.64
C ILE A 132 3.46 22.71 13.95
N ALA A 133 2.71 22.59 15.05
CA ALA A 133 3.23 22.10 16.32
C ALA A 133 2.32 20.99 16.81
N GLY A 134 2.89 19.85 17.19
CA GLY A 134 2.08 18.75 17.68
C GLY A 134 2.88 17.68 18.41
N ALA A 135 2.17 16.90 19.23
CA ALA A 135 2.76 15.77 19.92
C ALA A 135 1.76 14.63 20.10
N ARG A 136 2.29 13.41 20.08
CA ARG A 136 1.62 12.18 20.51
C ARG A 136 2.62 11.28 21.22
N ASP A 137 2.14 10.28 21.93
CA ASP A 137 2.98 9.33 22.65
C ASP A 137 2.30 7.99 22.88
N ASP A 138 3.06 7.01 23.37
CA ASP A 138 2.63 5.63 23.57
C ASP A 138 2.05 5.33 24.97
N ARG A 139 1.60 6.34 25.74
CA ARG A 139 1.05 6.14 27.11
C ARG A 139 -0.43 5.86 27.15
N ALA A 140 -1.14 6.01 26.04
CA ALA A 140 -2.57 5.74 26.01
C ALA A 140 -2.83 4.28 26.45
N PRO A 141 -3.86 4.03 27.29
CA PRO A 141 -4.08 2.72 27.88
C PRO A 141 -4.36 1.67 26.81
N ASP A 142 -3.94 0.44 27.10
CA ASP A 142 -4.23 -0.70 26.26
C ASP A 142 -5.73 -1.06 26.29
N ARG A 143 -6.22 -1.45 25.09
CA ARG A 143 -7.48 -2.17 24.79
C ARG A 143 -8.80 -1.42 24.78
N ARG A 144 -8.84 -0.11 25.00
CA ARG A 144 -10.11 0.65 24.91
C ARG A 144 -9.87 2.05 24.37
N CYS A 145 -10.91 2.65 23.83
CA CYS A 145 -10.96 4.09 23.73
C CYS A 145 -11.01 4.70 25.14
N ALA A 146 -10.69 5.98 25.27
CA ALA A 146 -10.66 6.69 26.55
C ALA A 146 -12.01 6.67 27.29
N ASP A 147 -13.11 6.46 26.58
CA ASP A 147 -14.47 6.28 27.10
C ASP A 147 -14.75 4.85 27.62
N GLY A 148 -13.79 3.94 27.52
CA GLY A 148 -13.93 2.53 27.90
C GLY A 148 -14.53 1.63 26.81
N THR A 149 -14.83 2.15 25.62
CA THR A 149 -15.34 1.37 24.49
C THR A 149 -14.27 0.39 24.01
N PRO A 150 -14.59 -0.93 23.90
CA PRO A 150 -13.66 -1.91 23.33
C PRO A 150 -13.37 -1.59 21.86
N LEU A 151 -12.12 -1.78 21.43
CA LEU A 151 -11.80 -1.76 20.02
C LEU A 151 -12.47 -2.97 19.35
N THR A 152 -13.51 -2.72 18.55
CA THR A 152 -14.23 -3.73 17.75
C THR A 152 -13.61 -3.92 16.36
N LEU A 153 -12.76 -2.98 15.96
CA LEU A 153 -12.00 -3.02 14.71
C LEU A 153 -10.53 -3.29 15.02
N PRO A 154 -9.77 -3.88 14.07
CA PRO A 154 -8.34 -4.07 14.21
C PRO A 154 -7.54 -2.75 14.00
N VAL A 155 -8.21 -1.59 13.99
CA VAL A 155 -7.65 -0.24 13.82
C VAL A 155 -8.13 0.64 14.97
N VAL A 156 -7.27 1.52 15.49
CA VAL A 156 -7.65 2.55 16.46
C VAL A 156 -8.18 3.78 15.69
N PRO A 157 -9.47 4.13 15.84
CA PRO A 157 -10.05 5.28 15.14
C PRO A 157 -9.58 6.59 15.76
N ALA A 158 -9.64 7.67 14.98
CA ALA A 158 -9.34 9.02 15.45
C ALA A 158 -10.28 9.42 16.60
N GLY A 159 -9.73 10.08 17.61
CA GLY A 159 -10.45 10.52 18.82
C GLY A 159 -10.65 9.41 19.86
N CYS A 160 -10.22 8.18 19.57
CA CYS A 160 -10.31 7.06 20.50
C CYS A 160 -9.36 7.23 21.69
N ARG A 161 -8.19 7.84 21.48
CA ARG A 161 -7.10 7.91 22.46
C ARG A 161 -6.54 9.34 22.52
N PRO A 162 -7.30 10.31 23.02
CA PRO A 162 -6.86 11.71 23.05
C PRO A 162 -5.51 11.85 23.76
N SER A 163 -4.62 12.62 23.14
CA SER A 163 -3.31 12.94 23.71
C SER A 163 -3.45 13.85 24.93
N SER A 164 -2.61 13.60 25.95
CA SER A 164 -2.54 14.39 27.18
C SER A 164 -1.50 15.52 27.11
N TRP A 165 -1.12 15.93 25.90
CA TRP A 165 -0.18 17.03 25.69
C TRP A 165 -0.90 18.37 25.66
N THR A 166 -0.26 19.38 26.24
CA THR A 166 -0.71 20.76 26.22
C THR A 166 0.39 21.64 25.64
N ALA A 167 0.03 22.79 25.06
CA ALA A 167 1.01 23.76 24.58
C ALA A 167 0.68 25.17 25.07
N ARG A 168 1.72 25.98 25.19
CA ARG A 168 1.63 27.43 25.47
C ARG A 168 2.72 28.18 24.72
N VAL A 169 2.50 29.46 24.45
CA VAL A 169 3.55 30.32 23.90
C VAL A 169 4.54 30.68 25.01
N ALA A 170 5.83 30.49 24.77
CA ALA A 170 6.91 30.90 25.66
C ALA A 170 7.09 32.43 25.56
N GLN A 171 6.25 33.20 26.26
CA GLN A 171 6.52 34.62 26.45
C GLN A 171 7.60 34.81 27.54
N THR A 172 8.34 35.91 27.45
CA THR A 172 9.32 36.36 28.46
C THR A 172 8.67 36.87 29.75
N THR A 173 7.33 36.93 29.80
CA THR A 173 6.53 37.37 30.95
C THR A 173 5.61 36.24 31.42
N ASP A 174 5.33 36.20 32.73
CA ASP A 174 4.66 35.08 33.45
C ASP A 174 3.20 34.79 33.04
N LEU A 175 2.68 35.42 31.99
CA LEU A 175 1.32 35.23 31.46
C LEU A 175 1.35 34.58 30.07
N ALA A 176 1.88 33.36 30.00
CA ALA A 176 1.85 32.55 28.78
C ALA A 176 0.42 32.06 28.49
N ALA A 177 -0.18 32.51 27.38
CA ALA A 177 -1.48 32.04 26.94
C ALA A 177 -1.41 30.55 26.50
N PRO A 178 -2.33 29.68 26.98
CA PRO A 178 -2.42 28.31 26.50
C PRO A 178 -2.90 28.28 25.04
N LEU A 179 -2.35 27.36 24.25
CA LEU A 179 -2.84 27.06 22.91
C LEU A 179 -3.90 25.96 23.00
N ASN A 180 -4.92 26.07 22.16
CA ASN A 180 -5.97 25.04 22.09
C ASN A 180 -5.48 23.85 21.27
N VAL A 181 -5.87 22.65 21.71
CA VAL A 181 -5.80 21.46 20.86
C VAL A 181 -6.85 21.62 19.77
N MET A 182 -6.41 21.53 18.52
CA MET A 182 -7.30 21.66 17.37
C MET A 182 -8.16 20.40 17.23
N PRO A 183 -9.51 20.51 17.29
CA PRO A 183 -10.38 19.34 17.19
C PRO A 183 -10.22 18.64 15.84
N ASN A 184 -10.10 17.30 15.85
CA ASN A 184 -9.96 16.45 14.67
C ASN A 184 -8.75 16.76 13.75
N ALA A 185 -7.85 17.64 14.18
CA ALA A 185 -6.70 18.01 13.38
C ALA A 185 -5.58 17.00 13.55
N VAL A 186 -5.07 16.53 12.42
CA VAL A 186 -3.93 15.61 12.36
C VAL A 186 -2.86 16.18 11.44
N PRO A 187 -1.58 15.85 11.64
CA PRO A 187 -0.54 16.27 10.73
C PRO A 187 -0.86 15.77 9.31
N PRO A 188 -0.54 16.53 8.24
CA PRO A 188 -0.69 16.08 6.87
C PRO A 188 -0.03 14.69 6.68
N PRO A 189 -0.80 13.62 6.44
CA PRO A 189 -0.28 12.25 6.53
C PRO A 189 0.88 11.98 5.56
N ARG A 190 0.84 12.58 4.36
CA ARG A 190 1.89 12.45 3.35
C ARG A 190 3.19 13.16 3.74
N ASP A 191 3.10 14.32 4.36
CA ASP A 191 4.28 15.14 4.69
C ASP A 191 4.99 14.62 5.94
N PHE A 192 4.30 13.87 6.79
CA PHE A 192 4.82 13.36 8.06
C PHE A 192 4.79 11.82 8.12
N SER A 193 4.80 11.15 6.97
CA SER A 193 4.69 9.70 6.89
C SER A 193 5.80 8.94 7.61
N ASP A 194 6.95 9.56 7.82
CA ASP A 194 8.09 8.97 8.54
C ASP A 194 7.83 8.80 10.05
N PHE A 195 6.85 9.53 10.59
CA PHE A 195 6.36 9.27 11.94
C PHE A 195 5.47 8.04 12.03
N ALA A 196 4.90 7.59 10.91
CA ALA A 196 3.95 6.50 10.91
C ALA A 196 4.65 5.19 11.30
N LYS A 197 4.03 4.44 12.22
CA LYS A 197 4.59 3.18 12.70
C LYS A 197 3.70 2.02 12.30
N ARG A 198 4.32 0.94 11.81
CA ARG A 198 3.63 -0.32 11.47
C ARG A 198 3.09 -1.08 12.70
N ARG A 199 3.52 -0.74 13.93
CA ARG A 199 3.28 -1.55 15.16
C ARG A 199 3.09 -0.78 16.46
N ALA A 200 2.85 0.53 16.42
CA ALA A 200 2.74 1.31 17.65
C ALA A 200 1.31 1.28 18.21
N ASN A 201 0.94 0.12 18.76
CA ASN A 201 -0.42 -0.23 19.20
C ASN A 201 -0.92 0.59 20.39
N GLN A 202 -0.13 1.55 20.87
CA GLN A 202 -0.33 2.35 22.09
C GLN A 202 -0.26 3.85 21.84
N LEU A 203 -0.06 4.30 20.60
CA LEU A 203 -0.02 5.74 20.32
C LEU A 203 -1.38 6.37 20.60
N SER A 204 -1.33 7.55 21.23
CA SER A 204 -2.43 8.49 21.30
C SER A 204 -2.68 9.16 19.96
N ASP A 205 -3.87 9.74 19.83
CA ASP A 205 -4.20 10.72 18.80
C ASP A 205 -3.17 11.86 18.80
N TRP A 206 -2.91 12.44 17.64
CA TRP A 206 -2.13 13.67 17.57
C TRP A 206 -2.84 14.81 18.30
N ALA A 207 -2.15 15.47 19.23
CA ALA A 207 -2.54 16.79 19.70
C ALA A 207 -1.84 17.84 18.84
N LEU A 208 -2.56 18.42 17.87
CA LEU A 208 -2.08 19.58 17.11
C LEU A 208 -2.49 20.87 17.82
N PHE A 209 -1.56 21.82 17.91
CA PHE A 209 -1.74 23.07 18.64
C PHE A 209 -1.83 24.26 17.70
N GLY A 210 -2.80 25.15 17.94
CA GLY A 210 -2.96 26.37 17.15
C GLY A 210 -4.05 27.31 17.67
N PRO A 211 -4.27 28.45 16.98
CA PRO A 211 -3.56 28.92 15.79
C PRO A 211 -2.13 29.38 16.11
N LEU A 212 -1.19 29.12 15.21
CA LEU A 212 0.20 29.57 15.29
C LEU A 212 0.37 30.86 14.49
N ARG A 213 1.14 31.83 15.01
CA ARG A 213 1.21 33.17 14.41
C ARG A 213 2.44 33.34 13.55
N ALA A 214 3.59 32.92 14.07
CA ALA A 214 4.86 33.09 13.43
C ALA A 214 5.75 31.84 13.57
N PRO A 215 6.60 31.55 12.57
CA PRO A 215 7.59 30.48 12.65
C PRO A 215 8.61 30.65 13.78
N ASP A 216 8.83 31.89 14.20
CA ASP A 216 9.75 32.22 15.29
C ASP A 216 9.08 32.13 16.68
N ASP A 217 7.78 31.81 16.74
CA ASP A 217 7.06 31.62 18.01
C ASP A 217 7.76 30.51 18.80
N ARG A 218 8.23 30.83 20.01
CA ARG A 218 8.69 29.82 20.95
C ARG A 218 7.50 29.19 21.64
N LEU A 219 7.40 27.87 21.58
CA LEU A 219 6.35 27.08 22.17
C LEU A 219 6.91 26.22 23.29
N VAL A 220 6.12 26.01 24.33
CA VAL A 220 6.39 25.00 25.35
C VAL A 220 5.30 23.95 25.27
N LEU A 221 5.67 22.75 24.81
CA LEU A 221 4.80 21.57 24.82
C LEU A 221 5.07 20.78 26.10
N SER A 222 4.05 20.51 26.89
CA SER A 222 4.21 19.84 28.19
C SER A 222 3.22 18.70 28.39
N THR A 223 3.63 17.76 29.26
CA THR A 223 2.78 16.67 29.71
C THR A 223 3.27 16.11 31.04
N ARG A 224 2.44 15.33 31.75
CA ARG A 224 2.81 14.65 33.00
C ARG A 224 3.06 13.16 32.75
N LEU A 225 4.27 12.70 33.05
CA LEU A 225 4.66 11.30 33.00
C LEU A 225 4.31 10.63 34.34
N PRO A 226 3.55 9.52 34.35
CA PRO A 226 3.20 8.83 35.59
C PRO A 226 4.41 8.15 36.25
N PRO A 227 4.32 7.79 37.56
CA PRO A 227 5.32 6.98 38.23
C PRO A 227 5.47 5.63 37.53
N GLY A 228 6.68 5.06 37.60
CA GLY A 228 7.03 3.80 36.99
C GLY A 228 8.34 3.87 36.19
N ASN A 229 8.71 2.73 35.63
CA ASN A 229 9.95 2.53 34.86
C ASN A 229 9.72 2.30 33.36
N ARG A 230 8.46 2.29 32.92
CA ARG A 230 8.09 2.07 31.51
C ARG A 230 8.80 3.10 30.62
N ARG A 231 9.41 2.64 29.53
CA ARG A 231 9.87 3.55 28.45
C ARG A 231 8.64 4.26 27.87
N VAL A 232 8.76 5.55 27.62
CA VAL A 232 7.74 6.35 26.91
C VAL A 232 8.37 6.86 25.63
N THR A 233 7.76 6.54 24.49
CA THR A 233 8.12 7.14 23.21
C THR A 233 7.16 8.28 22.87
N VAL A 234 7.72 9.43 22.52
CA VAL A 234 7.01 10.64 22.12
C VAL A 234 7.39 10.96 20.68
N ASP A 235 6.40 11.09 19.81
CA ASP A 235 6.58 11.67 18.48
C ASP A 235 6.16 13.15 18.54
N MET A 236 7.01 14.04 18.07
CA MET A 236 6.82 15.48 18.19
C MET A 236 7.15 16.20 16.89
N ILE A 237 6.21 17.02 16.43
CA ILE A 237 6.42 17.98 15.34
C ILE A 237 6.68 19.33 16.01
N LEU A 238 7.95 19.59 16.28
CA LEU A 238 8.50 20.80 16.89
C LEU A 238 10.01 20.77 16.59
N GLU A 239 10.65 21.92 16.42
CA GLU A 239 12.11 22.04 16.47
C GLU A 239 12.53 22.38 17.91
N PRO A 240 12.95 21.41 18.72
CA PRO A 240 13.12 21.55 20.16
C PRO A 240 14.51 22.11 20.46
N ALA A 241 14.57 23.25 21.13
CA ALA A 241 15.82 23.85 21.58
C ALA A 241 16.22 23.36 22.98
N ARG A 242 15.23 22.99 23.81
CA ARG A 242 15.46 22.68 25.22
C ARG A 242 14.41 21.72 25.78
N ILE A 243 14.85 20.82 26.65
CA ILE A 243 14.00 19.96 27.47
C ILE A 243 14.10 20.42 28.93
N ALA A 244 12.97 20.49 29.63
CA ALA A 244 12.91 20.79 31.05
C ALA A 244 12.10 19.74 31.81
N VAL A 245 12.58 19.39 33.01
CA VAL A 245 11.93 18.47 33.93
C VAL A 245 11.99 19.06 35.33
N GLY A 246 10.84 19.51 35.85
CA GLY A 246 10.81 20.33 37.06
C GLY A 246 11.66 21.60 36.90
N ASN A 247 12.68 21.76 37.75
CA ASN A 247 13.58 22.92 37.71
C ASN A 247 14.84 22.70 36.86
N GLU A 248 15.12 21.46 36.45
CA GLU A 248 16.28 21.15 35.62
C GLU A 248 15.96 21.43 34.16
N ARG A 249 16.98 21.87 33.40
CA ARG A 249 16.88 22.17 31.97
C ARG A 249 18.12 21.70 31.23
N VAL A 250 17.95 21.16 30.03
CA VAL A 250 19.03 20.75 29.14
C VAL A 250 18.75 21.25 27.72
N ASN A 251 19.76 21.82 27.07
CA ASN A 251 19.63 22.25 25.68
C ASN A 251 19.90 21.07 24.73
N LEU A 252 19.22 21.06 23.59
CA LEU A 252 19.49 20.13 22.49
C LEU A 252 20.35 20.80 21.43
N ASP A 253 21.23 20.02 20.81
CA ASP A 253 22.03 20.49 19.67
C ASP A 253 21.23 20.30 18.37
N PRO A 254 20.80 21.36 17.69
CA PRO A 254 19.98 21.23 16.47
C PRO A 254 20.75 20.62 15.30
N LYS A 255 22.09 20.57 15.35
CA LYS A 255 22.93 20.00 14.28
C LYS A 255 23.07 18.48 14.34
N ARG A 256 22.58 17.85 15.42
CA ARG A 256 22.70 16.41 15.61
C ARG A 256 21.36 15.74 15.41
N ASP A 257 21.31 14.81 14.47
CA ASP A 257 20.11 13.99 14.25
C ASP A 257 19.86 13.03 15.41
N GLU A 258 20.91 12.55 16.07
CA GLU A 258 20.81 11.69 17.25
C GLU A 258 21.59 12.24 18.44
N GLN A 259 20.96 12.25 19.61
CA GLN A 259 21.61 12.62 20.86
C GLN A 259 20.89 12.03 22.08
N THR A 260 21.64 11.78 23.16
CA THR A 260 21.07 11.34 24.44
C THR A 260 21.38 12.35 25.53
N VAL A 261 20.36 12.77 26.26
CA VAL A 261 20.49 13.69 27.40
C VAL A 261 20.02 13.00 28.69
N ARG A 262 20.64 13.37 29.82
CA ARG A 262 20.23 12.92 31.15
C ARG A 262 19.81 14.11 31.99
N ILE A 263 18.63 14.04 32.60
CA ILE A 263 18.02 15.16 33.32
C ILE A 263 17.04 14.63 34.38
N ALA A 264 17.10 15.13 35.61
CA ALA A 264 16.22 14.75 36.71
C ALA A 264 16.04 13.22 36.91
N GLY A 265 17.12 12.45 36.72
CA GLY A 265 17.11 10.98 36.80
C GLY A 265 16.48 10.24 35.61
N LEU A 266 16.10 10.97 34.56
CA LEU A 266 15.64 10.42 33.27
C LEU A 266 16.77 10.39 32.26
N SER A 267 16.76 9.39 31.37
CA SER A 267 17.58 9.34 30.16
C SER A 267 16.65 9.51 28.96
N ILE A 268 16.91 10.51 28.13
CA ILE A 268 16.09 10.86 26.98
C ILE A 268 16.97 10.75 25.74
N ALA A 269 16.72 9.74 24.91
CA ALA A 269 17.29 9.67 23.57
C ALA A 269 16.38 10.46 22.62
N ALA A 270 16.96 11.36 21.84
CA ALA A 270 16.31 12.20 20.85
C ALA A 270 16.85 11.85 19.47
N GLU A 271 15.94 11.59 18.54
CA GLU A 271 16.21 11.20 17.16
C GLU A 271 15.37 12.10 16.24
N ARG A 272 16.00 12.77 15.28
CA ARG A 272 15.31 13.57 14.27
C ARG A 272 14.70 12.63 13.23
N VAL A 273 13.44 12.89 12.86
CA VAL A 273 12.68 12.11 11.87
C VAL A 273 12.42 13.00 10.65
N CYS A 274 12.84 12.56 9.48
CA CYS A 274 12.70 13.26 8.20
C CYS A 274 12.47 12.26 7.05
N SER A 275 12.33 12.77 5.82
CA SER A 275 12.21 11.94 4.62
C SER A 275 13.55 11.28 4.33
N ASP A 276 13.58 10.00 3.93
CA ASP A 276 14.77 9.40 3.31
C ASP A 276 14.91 9.95 1.88
N SER A 277 15.38 11.19 1.73
CA SER A 277 15.71 11.76 0.43
C SER A 277 17.18 11.53 0.10
N ASP A 278 17.46 10.99 -1.08
CA ASP A 278 18.82 10.89 -1.62
C ASP A 278 19.44 12.28 -1.93
N GLU A 279 18.64 13.36 -1.84
CA GLU A 279 19.09 14.74 -2.10
C GLU A 279 19.93 15.33 -0.95
N PHE A 280 19.81 14.80 0.27
CA PHE A 280 20.45 15.36 1.46
C PHE A 280 21.27 14.29 2.21
N ALA A 281 22.38 14.70 2.82
CA ALA A 281 23.24 13.76 3.55
C ALA A 281 22.75 13.48 4.97
N THR A 282 21.95 14.40 5.56
CA THR A 282 21.45 14.31 6.94
C THR A 282 20.06 14.91 7.08
N CYS A 283 19.29 14.45 8.09
CA CYS A 283 17.98 15.05 8.39
C CYS A 283 18.10 16.50 8.86
N ALA A 284 19.20 16.87 9.50
CA ALA A 284 19.45 18.26 9.91
C ALA A 284 19.55 19.20 8.71
N GLU A 285 20.14 18.75 7.59
CA GLU A 285 20.19 19.52 6.34
C GLU A 285 18.78 19.69 5.76
N GLU A 286 17.98 18.63 5.73
CA GLU A 286 16.58 18.70 5.28
C GLU A 286 15.78 19.72 6.08
N ALA A 287 15.91 19.66 7.41
CA ALA A 287 15.25 20.57 8.34
C ALA A 287 15.68 22.03 8.12
N GLN A 288 16.97 22.28 7.83
CA GLN A 288 17.47 23.62 7.48
C GLN A 288 16.88 24.14 6.16
N GLN A 289 16.62 23.26 5.20
CA GLN A 289 15.88 23.62 3.99
C GLN A 289 14.38 23.81 4.26
N GLY A 290 13.90 23.58 5.48
CA GLY A 290 12.50 23.73 5.89
C GLY A 290 11.62 22.58 5.43
N LEU A 291 12.18 21.39 5.18
CA LEU A 291 11.41 20.20 4.78
C LEU A 291 10.60 19.69 5.97
N PRO A 292 9.45 19.02 5.75
CA PRO A 292 8.70 18.39 6.83
C PRO A 292 9.61 17.48 7.68
N HIS A 293 9.67 17.73 8.98
CA HIS A 293 10.50 16.98 9.93
C HIS A 293 9.92 17.05 11.33
N GLY A 294 10.51 16.30 12.24
CA GLY A 294 10.33 16.50 13.68
C GLY A 294 11.26 15.59 14.48
N TRP A 295 10.83 15.21 15.67
CA TRP A 295 11.65 14.46 16.62
C TRP A 295 10.90 13.33 17.29
N ARG A 296 11.60 12.22 17.47
CA ARG A 296 11.20 11.10 18.31
C ARG A 296 12.05 11.09 19.57
N PHE A 297 11.38 11.08 20.72
CA PHE A 297 12.02 10.99 22.02
C PHE A 297 11.71 9.65 22.67
N SER A 298 12.75 8.95 23.14
CA SER A 298 12.63 7.76 23.97
C SER A 298 13.07 8.08 25.40
N ILE A 299 12.09 8.16 26.30
CA ILE A 299 12.27 8.57 27.70
C ILE A 299 12.29 7.34 28.60
N THR A 300 13.40 7.10 29.29
CA THR A 300 13.58 6.02 30.27
C THR A 300 14.02 6.56 31.62
N GLY A 301 13.77 5.81 32.70
CA GLY A 301 14.14 6.19 34.06
C GLY A 301 13.07 5.82 35.09
N ALA A 302 13.48 5.57 36.33
CA ALA A 302 12.59 5.18 37.41
C ALA A 302 11.94 6.43 38.04
N ARG A 303 10.63 6.61 37.81
CA ARG A 303 9.85 7.73 38.36
C ARG A 303 9.11 7.29 39.63
N ARG A 304 9.36 7.96 40.76
CA ARG A 304 8.68 7.69 42.05
C ARG A 304 7.32 8.38 42.20
N ARG A 305 7.10 9.45 41.43
CA ARG A 305 5.87 10.26 41.39
C ARG A 305 5.64 10.76 39.97
N ASP A 306 4.51 11.42 39.72
CA ASP A 306 4.29 12.12 38.46
C ASP A 306 5.40 13.16 38.22
N VAL A 307 5.88 13.22 36.98
CA VAL A 307 6.92 14.16 36.56
C VAL A 307 6.39 14.96 35.38
N GLU A 308 6.33 16.29 35.53
CA GLU A 308 6.07 17.18 34.41
C GLU A 308 7.35 17.32 33.56
N ILE A 309 7.21 17.04 32.27
CA ILE A 309 8.23 17.26 31.26
C ILE A 309 7.72 18.28 30.26
N SER A 310 8.60 19.16 29.81
CA SER A 310 8.29 20.14 28.79
C SER A 310 9.40 20.31 27.77
N PHE A 311 9.01 20.54 26.52
CA PHE A 311 9.87 20.76 25.37
C PHE A 311 9.65 22.18 24.88
N GLU A 312 10.70 23.00 24.93
CA GLU A 312 10.71 24.37 24.45
C GLU A 312 11.33 24.39 23.04
N GLY A 313 10.62 24.92 22.06
CA GLY A 313 11.04 24.87 20.66
C GLY A 313 10.23 25.78 19.73
N GLN A 314 10.51 25.69 18.44
CA GLN A 314 9.80 26.43 17.39
C GLN A 314 8.90 25.50 16.58
N PRO A 315 7.76 25.99 16.05
CA PRO A 315 6.92 25.20 15.15
C PRO A 315 7.61 24.89 13.83
N VAL A 316 7.23 23.76 13.22
CA VAL A 316 7.82 23.26 11.97
C VAL A 316 7.06 23.83 10.78
N ARG A 317 7.78 24.40 9.80
CA ARG A 317 7.21 24.74 8.49
C ARG A 317 7.09 23.48 7.66
N ALA A 318 5.87 23.08 7.31
CA ALA A 318 5.63 21.94 6.43
C ALA A 318 5.23 22.47 5.06
N VAL A 319 6.13 22.59 4.09
CA VAL A 319 5.76 22.95 2.71
C VAL A 319 6.43 21.98 1.76
N PRO A 320 5.69 21.28 0.87
CA PRO A 320 6.29 20.37 -0.09
C PRO A 320 7.32 21.10 -0.96
N PRO A 321 8.47 20.49 -1.33
CA PRO A 321 9.52 21.13 -2.11
C PRO A 321 8.99 21.86 -3.36
N ARG A 322 8.19 21.17 -4.18
CA ARG A 322 7.55 21.74 -5.40
C ARG A 322 6.59 22.89 -5.10
N ALA A 323 5.92 22.85 -3.95
CA ALA A 323 5.03 23.92 -3.55
C ALA A 323 5.78 25.17 -3.11
N ARG A 324 7.04 25.07 -2.66
CA ARG A 324 7.82 26.25 -2.22
C ARG A 324 8.01 27.25 -3.35
N GLU A 325 8.37 26.79 -4.55
CA GLU A 325 8.59 27.65 -5.71
C GLU A 325 7.36 28.48 -6.07
N VAL A 326 6.18 27.87 -5.91
CA VAL A 326 4.87 28.50 -6.12
C VAL A 326 4.47 29.40 -4.94
N LEU A 327 4.76 28.99 -3.70
CA LEU A 327 4.28 29.62 -2.46
C LEU A 327 5.23 30.69 -1.85
N GLY A 328 6.49 30.86 -2.29
CA GLY A 328 7.38 31.99 -1.88
C GLY A 328 8.84 31.88 -2.38
N GLY A 329 9.57 32.91 -2.83
CA GLY A 329 9.46 34.38 -2.78
C GLY A 329 10.13 35.05 -4.02
N PRO A 330 10.58 36.34 -3.95
CA PRO A 330 11.08 37.09 -5.12
C PRO A 330 12.40 36.50 -5.64
N GLY A 331 12.46 36.20 -6.94
CA GLY A 331 13.65 35.66 -7.60
C GLY A 331 13.59 34.18 -7.99
N VAL A 332 12.50 33.47 -7.71
CA VAL A 332 12.32 32.08 -8.15
C VAL A 332 11.61 32.04 -9.52
N GLN A 333 12.30 31.55 -10.55
CA GLN A 333 11.70 31.23 -11.86
C GLN A 333 11.14 29.81 -11.81
N SER A 334 9.85 29.65 -12.09
CA SER A 334 9.17 28.34 -12.14
C SER A 334 9.13 27.88 -13.61
N GLU A 335 9.64 26.69 -13.93
CA GLU A 335 9.57 26.13 -15.29
C GLU A 335 8.24 25.42 -15.60
N ASP A 336 7.50 24.92 -14.60
CA ASP A 336 6.29 24.09 -14.84
C ASP A 336 4.98 24.62 -14.23
N GLY A 337 5.01 25.72 -13.48
CA GLY A 337 3.84 26.58 -13.18
C GLY A 337 2.80 26.05 -12.19
N LYS A 338 2.45 24.75 -12.18
CA LYS A 338 1.25 24.21 -11.52
C LYS A 338 1.54 23.22 -10.38
N VAL A 339 0.83 23.37 -9.27
CA VAL A 339 0.92 22.51 -8.08
C VAL A 339 -0.45 22.28 -7.47
N LYS A 340 -0.81 21.00 -7.29
CA LYS A 340 -1.98 20.61 -6.50
C LYS A 340 -1.62 20.44 -5.03
N LEU A 341 -2.28 21.20 -4.16
CA LEU A 341 -2.13 21.17 -2.71
C LEU A 341 -3.32 20.46 -2.07
N TRP A 342 -3.04 19.56 -1.15
CA TRP A 342 -4.05 18.91 -0.32
C TRP A 342 -3.56 18.85 1.13
N ARG A 343 -4.18 19.64 2.00
CA ARG A 343 -3.60 20.01 3.29
C ARG A 343 -4.57 19.95 4.48
N SER A 344 -5.84 19.71 4.21
CA SER A 344 -6.87 19.35 5.20
C SER A 344 -7.65 18.13 4.70
N SER A 345 -8.60 17.62 5.48
CA SER A 345 -9.38 16.44 5.11
C SER A 345 -10.23 16.67 3.85
N HIS A 346 -10.77 17.87 3.67
CA HIS A 346 -11.77 18.16 2.64
C HIS A 346 -11.41 19.29 1.66
N ILE A 347 -10.38 20.09 1.91
CA ILE A 347 -10.04 21.21 1.00
C ILE A 347 -8.84 20.84 0.13
N GLU A 348 -8.95 21.05 -1.18
CA GLU A 348 -7.84 21.02 -2.13
C GLU A 348 -7.67 22.37 -2.84
N ALA A 349 -6.47 22.64 -3.33
CA ALA A 349 -6.18 23.82 -4.15
C ALA A 349 -5.32 23.42 -5.34
N ASP A 350 -5.73 23.76 -6.56
CA ASP A 350 -4.86 23.69 -7.74
C ASP A 350 -4.27 25.07 -7.99
N CYS A 351 -2.97 25.22 -7.81
CA CYS A 351 -2.27 26.49 -7.73
C CYS A 351 -1.28 26.67 -8.87
N GLU A 352 -1.30 27.84 -9.50
CA GLU A 352 -0.32 28.29 -10.47
C GLU A 352 0.26 29.66 -10.10
N ARG A 353 1.58 29.82 -10.24
CA ARG A 353 2.23 31.11 -10.02
C ARG A 353 2.23 31.92 -11.32
N ALA A 354 1.30 32.88 -11.42
CA ALA A 354 1.20 33.80 -12.55
C ALA A 354 1.82 35.17 -12.20
N LYS A 355 3.04 35.44 -12.69
CA LYS A 355 3.83 36.65 -12.38
C LYS A 355 4.05 36.81 -10.86
N THR A 356 3.41 37.81 -10.23
CA THR A 356 3.50 38.10 -8.79
C THR A 356 2.28 37.63 -8.00
N LYS A 357 1.32 36.96 -8.64
CA LYS A 357 0.08 36.50 -8.00
C LYS A 357 0.05 34.99 -7.96
N LEU A 358 -0.36 34.45 -6.81
CA LEU A 358 -0.77 33.07 -6.68
C LEU A 358 -2.22 32.94 -7.19
N VAL A 359 -2.42 32.15 -8.23
CA VAL A 359 -3.76 31.83 -8.75
C VAL A 359 -4.07 30.41 -8.33
N CYS A 360 -5.09 30.22 -7.49
CA CYS A 360 -5.52 28.87 -7.13
C CYS A 360 -7.02 28.68 -7.30
N GLU A 361 -7.38 27.51 -7.79
CA GLU A 361 -8.76 27.01 -7.78
C GLU A 361 -8.96 26.17 -6.52
N LEU A 362 -9.79 26.67 -5.61
CA LEU A 362 -10.16 25.95 -4.38
C LEU A 362 -11.27 24.95 -4.69
N GLY A 363 -11.05 23.70 -4.28
CA GLY A 363 -12.02 22.62 -4.39
C GLY A 363 -12.38 22.08 -3.01
N TRP A 364 -13.65 21.74 -2.83
CA TRP A 364 -14.04 20.80 -1.78
C TRP A 364 -13.94 19.39 -2.33
N ARG A 365 -13.05 18.59 -1.77
CA ARG A 365 -13.04 17.15 -1.98
C ARG A 365 -14.27 16.61 -1.26
N GLY A 366 -15.30 16.30 -2.04
CA GLY A 366 -16.44 15.54 -1.55
C GLY A 366 -15.91 14.43 -0.65
N ALA A 367 -16.41 14.37 0.59
CA ALA A 367 -16.00 13.34 1.53
C ALA A 367 -16.01 12.03 0.74
N VAL A 368 -14.93 11.25 0.85
CA VAL A 368 -14.99 9.89 0.31
C VAL A 368 -16.26 9.31 0.86
N THR A 369 -17.19 9.06 -0.06
CA THR A 369 -18.60 8.96 0.26
C THR A 369 -18.75 7.83 1.26
N GLN A 370 -18.94 8.16 2.54
CA GLN A 370 -19.58 7.27 3.48
C GLN A 370 -21.05 7.24 3.10
N ARG A 371 -21.36 6.56 1.99
CA ARG A 371 -22.62 5.85 1.93
C ARG A 371 -22.50 4.71 2.92
N ARG A 372 -22.99 4.90 4.14
CA ARG A 372 -23.57 3.79 4.91
C ARG A 372 -24.89 3.38 4.23
N THR A 373 -24.84 3.00 2.96
CA THR A 373 -26.02 2.56 2.23
C THR A 373 -25.65 1.46 1.25
N GLY A 374 -25.41 0.31 1.83
CA GLY A 374 -25.68 -0.99 1.26
C GLY A 374 -25.88 -1.93 2.45
N ALA A 375 -26.95 -2.73 2.46
CA ALA A 375 -27.05 -3.83 3.41
C ALA A 375 -25.72 -4.61 3.38
N ALA A 376 -25.21 -4.96 4.55
CA ALA A 376 -24.05 -5.84 4.66
C ALA A 376 -24.27 -7.05 3.76
N ARG A 377 -23.42 -7.21 2.74
CA ARG A 377 -23.49 -8.36 1.86
C ARG A 377 -22.61 -9.46 2.43
N ALA A 378 -23.13 -10.67 2.39
CA ALA A 378 -22.36 -11.83 2.79
C ALA A 378 -21.21 -12.06 1.80
N LEU A 379 -20.03 -12.34 2.36
CA LEU A 379 -18.83 -12.74 1.65
C LEU A 379 -18.35 -14.05 2.26
N PHE A 380 -18.08 -15.04 1.43
CA PHE A 380 -17.64 -16.38 1.85
C PHE A 380 -16.30 -16.73 1.23
N PHE A 381 -15.54 -17.61 1.88
CA PHE A 381 -14.39 -18.29 1.29
C PHE A 381 -14.82 -19.39 0.33
N ALA A 382 -13.88 -19.92 -0.46
CA ALA A 382 -14.17 -20.94 -1.46
C ALA A 382 -14.79 -22.23 -0.90
N ASP A 383 -14.57 -22.52 0.38
CA ASP A 383 -15.15 -23.67 1.11
C ASP A 383 -16.50 -23.37 1.77
N GLY A 384 -17.05 -22.17 1.59
CA GLY A 384 -18.32 -21.73 2.16
C GLY A 384 -18.22 -21.12 3.56
N THR A 385 -17.02 -21.05 4.15
CA THR A 385 -16.83 -20.38 5.45
C THR A 385 -17.11 -18.87 5.31
N PRO A 386 -17.90 -18.24 6.18
CA PRO A 386 -18.13 -16.80 6.11
C PRO A 386 -16.84 -16.01 6.40
N ALA A 387 -16.60 -14.96 5.62
CA ALA A 387 -15.50 -14.02 5.82
C ALA A 387 -15.94 -12.76 6.59
N LEU A 388 -17.23 -12.40 6.49
CA LEU A 388 -17.82 -11.25 7.16
C LEU A 388 -19.01 -11.67 8.02
N ASP A 389 -19.32 -10.87 9.04
CA ASP A 389 -20.54 -10.98 9.84
C ASP A 389 -21.76 -10.36 9.12
N ASN A 390 -22.93 -10.43 9.77
CA ASN A 390 -24.18 -9.86 9.26
C ASN A 390 -24.18 -8.33 9.16
N ASN A 391 -23.16 -7.65 9.69
CA ASN A 391 -22.99 -6.20 9.62
C ASN A 391 -21.90 -5.79 8.62
N GLY A 392 -21.29 -6.75 7.89
CA GLY A 392 -20.24 -6.50 6.91
C GLY A 392 -18.89 -6.22 7.55
N VAL A 393 -18.71 -6.62 8.81
CA VAL A 393 -17.46 -6.55 9.56
C VAL A 393 -16.70 -7.86 9.36
N PRO A 394 -15.39 -7.82 9.05
CA PRO A 394 -14.57 -9.01 8.94
C PRO A 394 -14.60 -9.89 10.18
N LEU A 395 -14.77 -11.19 9.97
CA LEU A 395 -14.67 -12.20 11.03
C LEU A 395 -13.19 -12.46 11.37
N PRO A 396 -12.86 -12.93 12.59
CA PRO A 396 -11.48 -13.16 13.02
C PRO A 396 -10.64 -14.02 12.08
N ILE A 397 -11.27 -14.95 11.35
CA ILE A 397 -10.62 -15.79 10.35
C ILE A 397 -9.94 -14.99 9.22
N VAL A 398 -10.44 -13.80 8.87
CA VAL A 398 -9.83 -12.93 7.85
C VAL A 398 -8.44 -12.48 8.29
N ASP A 399 -8.32 -12.06 9.55
CA ASP A 399 -7.06 -11.64 10.14
C ASP A 399 -6.15 -12.86 10.39
N GLU A 400 -6.70 -13.99 10.85
CA GLU A 400 -5.93 -15.24 11.03
C GLU A 400 -5.29 -15.75 9.73
N LEU A 401 -5.94 -15.50 8.60
CA LEU A 401 -5.46 -15.87 7.27
C LEU A 401 -4.59 -14.78 6.62
N GLY A 402 -4.37 -13.63 7.26
CA GLY A 402 -3.55 -12.53 6.71
C GLY A 402 -4.20 -11.81 5.53
N LEU A 403 -5.53 -11.74 5.49
CA LEU A 403 -6.28 -11.20 4.34
C LEU A 403 -6.81 -9.78 4.57
N THR A 404 -6.44 -9.13 5.68
CA THR A 404 -6.91 -7.78 6.04
C THR A 404 -6.52 -6.73 5.00
N ALA A 405 -5.33 -6.84 4.39
CA ALA A 405 -4.91 -5.93 3.31
C ALA A 405 -5.83 -5.94 2.09
N MET A 406 -6.46 -7.10 1.84
CA MET A 406 -7.31 -7.37 0.69
C MET A 406 -8.78 -7.11 1.00
N ILE A 407 -9.28 -7.74 2.08
CA ILE A 407 -10.68 -7.69 2.49
C ILE A 407 -11.01 -6.34 3.12
N GLY A 408 -10.05 -5.75 3.85
CA GLY A 408 -10.24 -4.55 4.64
C GLY A 408 -10.72 -4.85 6.05
N TYR A 409 -10.89 -3.80 6.84
CA TYR A 409 -11.37 -3.85 8.23
C TYR A 409 -12.81 -3.36 8.40
N GLY A 410 -13.63 -3.42 7.33
CA GLY A 410 -15.06 -3.11 7.36
C GLY A 410 -15.49 -2.00 6.40
N ALA A 411 -16.75 -1.58 6.51
CA ALA A 411 -17.38 -0.69 5.54
C ALA A 411 -16.77 0.73 5.46
N GLY A 412 -16.03 1.17 6.49
CA GLY A 412 -15.34 2.45 6.52
C GLY A 412 -13.95 2.44 5.85
N ASP A 413 -13.44 1.25 5.50
CA ASP A 413 -12.09 1.09 4.96
C ASP A 413 -12.06 1.35 3.44
N VAL A 414 -11.93 2.61 3.06
CA VAL A 414 -12.01 3.06 1.66
C VAL A 414 -11.09 2.27 0.74
N GLY A 415 -11.64 1.81 -0.37
CA GLY A 415 -10.93 1.07 -1.42
C GLY A 415 -10.76 -0.42 -1.12
N SER A 416 -11.06 -0.88 0.09
CA SER A 416 -11.10 -2.32 0.42
C SER A 416 -12.28 -3.03 -0.25
N LEU A 417 -12.24 -4.37 -0.24
CA LEU A 417 -13.39 -5.16 -0.66
C LEU A 417 -14.60 -4.91 0.24
N SER A 418 -14.44 -4.97 1.57
CA SER A 418 -15.55 -4.84 2.53
C SER A 418 -16.28 -3.51 2.39
N ALA A 419 -15.57 -2.41 2.13
CA ALA A 419 -16.20 -1.10 1.88
C ALA A 419 -16.91 -1.02 0.53
N ALA A 420 -16.44 -1.77 -0.47
CA ALA A 420 -17.02 -1.77 -1.80
C ALA A 420 -18.20 -2.74 -1.97
N LEU A 421 -18.36 -3.73 -1.08
CA LEU A 421 -19.40 -4.76 -1.19
C LEU A 421 -20.82 -4.20 -1.33
N GLY A 422 -21.16 -3.11 -0.64
CA GLY A 422 -22.47 -2.46 -0.78
C GLY A 422 -22.78 -2.00 -2.21
N ARG A 423 -21.76 -1.85 -3.06
CA ARG A 423 -21.85 -1.44 -4.47
C ARG A 423 -21.80 -2.61 -5.45
N ALA A 424 -21.75 -3.86 -4.96
CA ALA A 424 -21.73 -5.03 -5.82
C ALA A 424 -22.94 -5.06 -6.77
N ARG A 425 -22.68 -5.41 -8.04
CA ARG A 425 -23.67 -5.36 -9.13
C ARG A 425 -24.58 -6.59 -9.20
N THR A 426 -24.32 -7.59 -8.37
CA THR A 426 -25.06 -8.86 -8.29
C THR A 426 -26.14 -8.83 -7.22
N ARG A 427 -27.04 -9.81 -7.18
CA ARG A 427 -27.93 -10.15 -6.06
C ARG A 427 -27.50 -11.41 -5.32
N GLU A 428 -26.54 -12.15 -5.87
CA GLU A 428 -25.99 -13.36 -5.28
C GLU A 428 -25.05 -13.05 -4.12
N ASN A 429 -24.83 -14.05 -3.27
CA ASN A 429 -23.78 -14.02 -2.29
C ASN A 429 -22.42 -14.09 -2.98
N LEU A 430 -21.46 -13.31 -2.48
CA LEU A 430 -20.13 -13.28 -3.06
C LEU A 430 -19.24 -14.35 -2.41
N THR A 431 -18.47 -15.04 -3.24
CA THR A 431 -17.52 -16.06 -2.79
C THR A 431 -16.13 -15.73 -3.30
N LEU A 432 -15.16 -15.69 -2.40
CA LEU A 432 -13.75 -15.57 -2.72
C LEU A 432 -13.26 -16.87 -3.39
N THR A 433 -12.30 -16.76 -4.29
CA THR A 433 -11.57 -17.91 -4.83
C THR A 433 -10.57 -18.50 -3.83
N ILE A 434 -10.26 -17.75 -2.77
CA ILE A 434 -9.31 -18.13 -1.73
C ILE A 434 -9.80 -19.36 -0.97
N GLU A 435 -8.94 -20.37 -0.89
CA GLU A 435 -9.17 -21.58 -0.10
C GLU A 435 -8.48 -21.47 1.26
N PRO A 436 -9.22 -21.47 2.39
CA PRO A 436 -8.64 -21.25 3.71
C PRO A 436 -7.49 -22.21 4.05
N ARG A 437 -7.56 -23.47 3.60
CA ARG A 437 -6.49 -24.47 3.83
C ARG A 437 -5.21 -24.12 3.09
N LEU A 438 -5.29 -23.72 1.82
CA LEU A 438 -4.13 -23.33 1.02
C LEU A 438 -3.59 -21.97 1.47
N GLN A 439 -4.48 -21.02 1.74
CA GLN A 439 -4.15 -19.71 2.29
C GLN A 439 -3.33 -19.83 3.58
N LYS A 440 -3.76 -20.70 4.49
CA LYS A 440 -3.04 -20.94 5.74
C LYS A 440 -1.62 -21.46 5.49
N LEU A 441 -1.44 -22.42 4.59
CA LEU A 441 -0.10 -22.92 4.24
C LEU A 441 0.80 -21.83 3.64
N VAL A 442 0.24 -20.98 2.78
CA VAL A 442 0.94 -19.85 2.16
C VAL A 442 1.38 -18.83 3.24
N GLN A 443 0.48 -18.48 4.16
CA GLN A 443 0.75 -17.60 5.29
C GLN A 443 1.82 -18.19 6.21
N GLU A 444 1.69 -19.46 6.59
CA GLU A 444 2.67 -20.16 7.42
C GLU A 444 4.06 -20.18 6.79
N ALA A 445 4.16 -20.45 5.48
CA ALA A 445 5.44 -20.50 4.77
C ALA A 445 6.17 -19.14 4.78
N VAL A 446 5.44 -18.03 4.60
CA VAL A 446 6.01 -16.68 4.69
C VAL A 446 6.47 -16.38 6.12
N TYR A 447 5.65 -16.69 7.12
CA TYR A 447 5.95 -16.40 8.52
C TYR A 447 7.10 -17.25 9.08
N GLU A 448 7.14 -18.54 8.76
CA GLU A 448 8.24 -19.44 9.12
C GLU A 448 9.56 -18.91 8.54
N HIS A 449 9.58 -18.59 7.23
CA HIS A 449 10.77 -18.10 6.55
C HIS A 449 11.26 -16.75 7.10
N MET A 450 10.36 -15.77 7.23
CA MET A 450 10.72 -14.45 7.75
C MET A 450 11.05 -14.49 9.24
N GLY A 451 10.37 -15.34 10.01
CA GLY A 451 10.67 -15.60 11.42
C GLY A 451 12.06 -16.20 11.63
N GLU A 452 12.47 -17.17 10.81
CA GLU A 452 13.85 -17.71 10.84
C GLU A 452 14.88 -16.64 10.47
N ARG A 453 14.56 -15.83 9.46
CA ARG A 453 15.45 -14.77 8.96
C ARG A 453 15.68 -13.67 9.99
N LEU A 454 14.64 -13.22 10.68
CA LEU A 454 14.73 -12.27 11.79
C LEU A 454 15.24 -12.93 13.09
N GLY A 455 15.05 -14.25 13.20
CA GLY A 455 15.34 -15.07 14.37
C GLY A 455 16.76 -15.62 14.49
N ARG A 456 17.70 -15.19 13.64
CA ARG A 456 19.15 -15.31 13.91
C ARG A 456 19.52 -14.41 15.11
N GLY A 457 19.03 -14.79 16.29
CA GLY A 457 19.11 -14.09 17.57
C GLY A 457 18.00 -14.45 18.56
N LYS A 458 16.77 -14.80 18.13
CA LYS A 458 15.64 -15.19 19.02
C LYS A 458 14.66 -16.13 18.28
N ARG A 459 14.05 -17.10 19.00
CA ARG A 459 13.18 -18.15 18.43
C ARG A 459 12.08 -17.59 17.50
N PRO A 460 11.86 -18.17 16.31
CA PRO A 460 10.74 -17.81 15.44
C PRO A 460 9.40 -18.04 16.17
N ARG A 461 8.47 -17.09 16.05
CA ARG A 461 7.12 -17.20 16.61
C ARG A 461 6.26 -18.15 15.79
N LYS A 462 5.31 -18.82 16.45
CA LYS A 462 4.28 -19.61 15.78
C LYS A 462 3.52 -18.73 14.77
N PRO A 463 3.25 -19.21 13.55
CA PRO A 463 2.38 -18.52 12.61
C PRO A 463 0.97 -18.34 13.20
N GLY A 464 0.41 -17.15 13.00
CA GLY A 464 -0.87 -16.71 13.55
C GLY A 464 -0.87 -15.21 13.82
N PRO A 465 -2.04 -14.59 14.04
CA PRO A 465 -2.13 -13.18 14.37
C PRO A 465 -1.31 -12.94 15.64
N LEU A 466 -0.57 -11.83 15.65
CA LEU A 466 -0.06 -11.33 16.93
C LEU A 466 -1.30 -11.04 17.78
N PRO A 467 -1.38 -11.55 19.03
CA PRO A 467 -2.42 -11.11 19.94
C PRO A 467 -2.43 -9.57 19.90
N VAL A 468 -3.63 -8.96 19.90
CA VAL A 468 -3.86 -7.50 19.94
C VAL A 468 -3.28 -6.84 21.22
N ASN A 469 -2.44 -7.58 21.96
CA ASN A 469 -2.37 -7.69 23.40
C ASN A 469 -0.99 -8.20 23.88
N LEU A 470 0.06 -8.04 23.07
CA LEU A 470 1.42 -8.43 23.48
C LEU A 470 1.97 -7.38 24.44
N ALA A 471 2.62 -7.82 25.52
CA ALA A 471 3.44 -6.92 26.30
C ALA A 471 4.55 -6.34 25.40
N PRO A 472 5.06 -5.11 25.61
CA PRO A 472 6.11 -4.52 24.79
C PRO A 472 7.36 -5.41 24.63
N GLU A 473 7.69 -6.19 25.66
CA GLU A 473 8.79 -7.17 25.67
C GLU A 473 8.51 -8.41 24.80
N GLN A 474 7.24 -8.64 24.51
CA GLN A 474 6.70 -9.65 23.62
C GLN A 474 6.34 -9.05 22.27
N GLU A 475 6.69 -7.81 21.91
CA GLU A 475 6.55 -7.38 20.52
C GLU A 475 7.61 -8.09 19.67
N PRO A 476 7.30 -8.55 18.44
CA PRO A 476 8.34 -9.09 17.58
C PRO A 476 9.31 -7.96 17.25
N PRO A 477 10.61 -8.27 17.00
CA PRO A 477 11.54 -7.26 16.51
C PRO A 477 10.94 -6.56 15.29
N ASP A 478 11.41 -5.33 15.04
CA ASP A 478 11.09 -4.62 13.80
C ASP A 478 11.22 -5.62 12.64
N GLN A 479 10.20 -5.69 11.79
CA GLN A 479 10.13 -6.71 10.74
C GLN A 479 11.22 -6.53 9.69
N GLY A 480 12.04 -5.48 9.84
CA GLY A 480 13.07 -5.04 8.93
C GLY A 480 12.45 -4.54 7.63
N ASP A 481 13.30 -4.03 6.75
CA ASP A 481 12.87 -3.62 5.40
C ASP A 481 12.55 -4.84 4.50
N GLY A 482 12.91 -6.05 4.96
CA GLY A 482 12.68 -7.29 4.24
C GLY A 482 11.19 -7.57 3.98
N ARG A 483 10.82 -7.68 2.71
CA ARG A 483 9.48 -8.12 2.28
C ARG A 483 9.52 -9.57 1.83
N ALA A 484 8.41 -10.27 1.99
CA ALA A 484 8.22 -11.58 1.38
C ALA A 484 6.79 -11.72 0.88
N VAL A 485 6.60 -12.28 -0.30
CA VAL A 485 5.28 -12.55 -0.87
C VAL A 485 5.27 -13.94 -1.44
N VAL A 486 4.20 -14.66 -1.19
CA VAL A 486 3.93 -15.96 -1.80
C VAL A 486 2.50 -15.99 -2.30
N LEU A 487 2.32 -16.50 -3.52
CA LEU A 487 1.03 -16.57 -4.20
C LEU A 487 0.86 -17.93 -4.85
N LEU A 488 -0.35 -18.49 -4.74
CA LEU A 488 -0.84 -19.66 -5.46
C LEU A 488 -2.09 -19.27 -6.27
N MET A 489 -2.12 -19.64 -7.53
CA MET A 489 -3.22 -19.35 -8.45
C MET A 489 -3.55 -20.59 -9.28
N ASP A 490 -4.82 -20.89 -9.45
CA ASP A 490 -5.25 -21.96 -10.34
C ASP A 490 -4.93 -21.57 -11.79
N ALA A 491 -4.32 -22.50 -12.53
CA ALA A 491 -4.04 -22.35 -13.96
C ALA A 491 -4.54 -23.54 -14.79
N GLY A 492 -5.52 -24.28 -14.26
CA GLY A 492 -6.09 -25.49 -14.84
C GLY A 492 -7.62 -25.48 -14.80
N ASP A 493 -8.19 -25.80 -13.64
CA ASP A 493 -9.62 -26.10 -13.50
C ASP A 493 -10.47 -24.83 -13.40
N GLU A 494 -10.00 -23.83 -12.65
CA GLU A 494 -10.63 -22.51 -12.53
C GLU A 494 -9.59 -21.41 -12.83
N PRO A 495 -9.12 -21.27 -14.09
CA PRO A 495 -7.96 -20.44 -14.42
C PRO A 495 -8.08 -19.00 -13.91
N GLY A 496 -7.01 -18.52 -13.27
CA GLY A 496 -6.92 -17.16 -12.73
C GLY A 496 -7.38 -17.03 -11.28
N SER A 497 -8.04 -18.05 -10.73
CA SER A 497 -8.53 -18.05 -9.36
C SER A 497 -7.37 -18.01 -8.37
N LEU A 498 -7.29 -16.93 -7.57
CA LEU A 498 -6.32 -16.83 -6.49
C LEU A 498 -6.71 -17.81 -5.38
N LEU A 499 -5.85 -18.78 -5.11
CA LEU A 499 -6.08 -19.86 -4.13
C LEU A 499 -5.52 -19.50 -2.76
N GLY A 500 -4.37 -18.82 -2.76
CA GLY A 500 -3.74 -18.31 -1.55
C GLY A 500 -2.71 -17.23 -1.84
N LEU A 501 -2.59 -16.26 -0.95
CA LEU A 501 -1.74 -15.08 -1.09
C LEU A 501 -1.35 -14.56 0.29
N ALA A 502 -0.05 -14.54 0.58
CA ALA A 502 0.49 -13.97 1.81
C ALA A 502 1.57 -12.94 1.48
N SER A 503 1.61 -11.88 2.27
CA SER A 503 2.67 -10.88 2.22
C SER A 503 3.22 -10.61 3.60
N TRP A 504 4.50 -10.21 3.62
CA TRP A 504 5.20 -9.71 4.78
C TRP A 504 5.82 -8.34 4.42
N PRO A 505 5.73 -7.34 5.29
CA PRO A 505 5.00 -7.36 6.57
C PRO A 505 3.50 -7.52 6.34
N ASP A 506 2.82 -8.19 7.29
CA ASP A 506 1.36 -8.29 7.30
C ASP A 506 0.77 -7.17 8.18
N PHE A 507 -0.53 -6.93 8.03
CA PHE A 507 -1.27 -6.01 8.86
C PHE A 507 -1.25 -6.44 10.33
N VAL A 508 -0.98 -5.47 11.22
CA VAL A 508 -0.94 -5.69 12.67
C VAL A 508 -2.14 -4.99 13.30
N PRO A 509 -3.03 -5.72 13.99
CA PRO A 509 -4.13 -5.12 14.73
C PRO A 509 -3.66 -4.11 15.78
N GLY A 510 -4.35 -2.98 15.88
CA GLY A 510 -4.06 -1.91 16.84
C GLY A 510 -3.33 -0.71 16.25
N MET A 511 -3.07 -0.68 14.94
CA MET A 511 -2.53 0.50 14.25
C MET A 511 -3.51 1.69 14.32
N HIS A 512 -2.97 2.90 14.45
CA HIS A 512 -3.76 4.12 14.41
C HIS A 512 -4.24 4.41 12.97
N SER A 513 -5.48 4.89 12.81
CA SER A 513 -6.03 5.22 11.48
C SER A 513 -5.16 6.23 10.72
N TRP A 514 -4.59 7.20 11.44
CA TRP A 514 -3.61 8.14 10.90
C TRP A 514 -2.34 7.46 10.38
N ASP A 515 -1.76 6.49 11.11
CA ASP A 515 -0.54 5.81 10.67
C ASP A 515 -0.80 5.01 9.38
N ILE A 516 -1.96 4.36 9.29
CA ILE A 516 -2.38 3.64 8.08
C ILE A 516 -2.50 4.60 6.90
N GLN A 517 -3.13 5.77 7.10
CA GLN A 517 -3.28 6.78 6.06
C GLN A 517 -1.93 7.38 5.67
N ALA A 518 -1.07 7.68 6.63
CA ALA A 518 0.25 8.26 6.43
C ALA A 518 1.15 7.32 5.63
N LEU A 519 1.19 6.03 5.99
CA LEU A 519 1.87 5.02 5.19
C LEU A 519 1.24 4.92 3.79
N SER A 520 -0.07 4.76 3.68
CA SER A 520 -0.71 4.55 2.36
C SER A 520 -0.63 5.77 1.41
N THR A 521 -0.29 6.96 1.91
CA THR A 521 -0.22 8.20 1.10
C THR A 521 1.19 8.75 0.93
N GLY A 522 2.07 8.59 1.92
CA GLY A 522 3.46 9.06 1.87
C GLY A 522 4.48 7.95 1.65
N ARG A 523 4.19 6.72 2.09
CA ARG A 523 5.09 5.55 1.98
C ARG A 523 4.30 4.28 1.62
N ASP A 524 3.60 4.28 0.48
CA ASP A 524 2.62 3.22 0.15
C ASP A 524 3.27 1.84 0.13
N SER A 525 4.54 1.72 -0.30
CA SER A 525 5.31 0.47 -0.25
C SER A 525 5.74 0.03 1.15
N ASP A 526 5.53 0.87 2.17
CA ASP A 526 5.72 0.53 3.58
C ASP A 526 4.40 0.30 4.32
N SER A 527 3.27 0.54 3.65
CA SER A 527 1.95 0.28 4.19
C SER A 527 1.71 -1.22 4.34
N PRO A 528 1.21 -1.71 5.48
CA PRO A 528 0.75 -3.10 5.57
C PRO A 528 -0.47 -3.37 4.68
N LEU A 529 -1.13 -2.33 4.16
CA LEU A 529 -2.24 -2.42 3.21
C LEU A 529 -1.78 -2.19 1.76
N ALA A 530 -0.47 -2.13 1.51
CA ALA A 530 0.10 -1.87 0.19
C ALA A 530 -0.40 -2.87 -0.86
N GLY A 531 -0.56 -4.14 -0.46
CA GLY A 531 -0.87 -5.23 -1.36
C GLY A 531 0.35 -5.63 -2.19
N HIS A 532 1.47 -5.94 -1.55
CA HIS A 532 2.75 -6.27 -2.21
C HIS A 532 2.66 -7.42 -3.22
N GLY A 533 1.62 -8.27 -3.14
CA GLY A 533 1.38 -9.30 -4.13
C GLY A 533 0.77 -8.82 -5.44
N TRP A 534 0.15 -7.64 -5.49
CA TRP A 534 -0.63 -7.21 -6.65
C TRP A 534 -0.60 -5.71 -6.97
N ARG A 535 -0.22 -4.79 -6.08
CA ARG A 535 -0.38 -3.34 -6.31
C ARG A 535 0.82 -2.45 -6.00
N ALA A 536 1.69 -2.85 -5.07
CA ALA A 536 2.74 -1.96 -4.56
C ALA A 536 4.12 -2.36 -5.09
N GLY A 537 4.31 -2.24 -6.41
CA GLY A 537 5.59 -2.46 -7.07
C GLY A 537 6.56 -1.28 -6.88
N ASP A 538 7.72 -1.51 -6.29
CA ASP A 538 8.85 -0.57 -6.30
C ASP A 538 10.13 -1.24 -6.82
N VAL A 539 11.29 -0.61 -6.64
CA VAL A 539 12.59 -1.18 -7.06
C VAL A 539 12.87 -2.55 -6.42
N HIS A 540 12.25 -2.88 -5.30
CA HIS A 540 12.39 -4.17 -4.63
C HIS A 540 11.45 -5.26 -5.19
N THR A 541 10.72 -4.93 -6.26
CA THR A 541 9.86 -5.86 -7.01
C THR A 541 10.37 -6.12 -8.43
N MET A 542 11.66 -5.80 -8.69
CA MET A 542 12.30 -6.18 -9.94
C MET A 542 12.35 -7.72 -10.06
N PRO A 543 11.68 -8.34 -11.05
CA PRO A 543 11.53 -9.79 -11.17
C PRO A 543 12.85 -10.51 -11.50
N GLY A 544 13.84 -9.77 -12.02
CA GLY A 544 15.11 -10.30 -12.48
C GLY A 544 14.90 -11.46 -13.46
N SER A 545 15.71 -12.50 -13.31
CA SER A 545 15.72 -13.64 -14.24
C SER A 545 14.39 -14.41 -14.37
N THR A 546 13.36 -14.15 -13.56
CA THR A 546 12.01 -14.70 -13.83
C THR A 546 11.34 -14.05 -15.05
N PHE A 547 11.72 -12.83 -15.43
CA PHE A 547 11.17 -12.16 -16.62
C PHE A 547 11.72 -12.71 -17.95
N LYS A 548 12.84 -13.44 -17.92
CA LYS A 548 13.47 -14.04 -19.12
C LYS A 548 12.54 -14.97 -19.91
N LEU A 549 11.56 -15.58 -19.24
CA LEU A 549 10.51 -16.35 -19.91
C LEU A 549 9.78 -15.47 -20.93
N VAL A 550 9.37 -14.26 -20.54
CA VAL A 550 8.69 -13.28 -21.42
C VAL A 550 9.58 -12.90 -22.61
N THR A 551 10.87 -12.64 -22.37
CA THR A 551 11.83 -12.32 -23.44
C THR A 551 11.99 -13.46 -24.45
N GLY A 552 12.04 -14.71 -23.98
CA GLY A 552 12.09 -15.87 -24.86
C GLY A 552 10.78 -16.06 -25.64
N LEU A 553 9.61 -15.84 -25.03
CA LEU A 553 8.32 -15.83 -25.74
C LEU A 553 8.28 -14.72 -26.81
N ALA A 554 8.84 -13.54 -26.52
CA ALA A 554 8.96 -12.45 -27.48
C ALA A 554 9.86 -12.85 -28.67
N SER A 555 10.91 -13.65 -28.41
CA SER A 555 11.75 -14.23 -29.47
C SER A 555 10.99 -15.20 -30.36
N ILE A 556 10.07 -16.00 -29.80
CA ILE A 556 9.18 -16.87 -30.58
C ILE A 556 8.25 -16.00 -31.45
N LEU A 557 7.66 -14.95 -30.88
CA LEU A 557 6.83 -14.01 -31.64
C LEU A 557 7.61 -13.38 -32.80
N ALA A 558 8.88 -13.04 -32.57
CA ALA A 558 9.77 -12.45 -33.58
C ALA A 558 10.11 -13.38 -34.76
N VAL A 559 9.92 -14.70 -34.63
CA VAL A 559 10.09 -15.66 -35.75
C VAL A 559 9.21 -15.30 -36.95
N ARG A 560 8.05 -14.69 -36.69
CA ARG A 560 7.12 -14.22 -37.74
C ARG A 560 7.73 -13.12 -38.61
N GLU A 561 8.58 -12.29 -38.04
CA GLU A 561 9.25 -11.20 -38.74
C GLU A 561 10.62 -11.63 -39.28
N GLN A 562 11.32 -12.50 -38.54
CA GLN A 562 12.68 -12.94 -38.84
C GLN A 562 12.84 -14.45 -38.57
N PRO A 563 12.63 -15.31 -39.59
CA PRO A 563 12.68 -16.77 -39.44
C PRO A 563 13.98 -17.31 -38.84
N ARG A 564 15.11 -16.59 -39.01
CA ARG A 564 16.41 -16.94 -38.43
C ARG A 564 16.40 -17.10 -36.90
N PHE A 565 15.45 -16.47 -36.20
CA PHE A 565 15.34 -16.63 -34.75
C PHE A 565 14.97 -18.06 -34.35
N ALA A 566 14.28 -18.81 -35.21
CA ALA A 566 13.95 -20.21 -34.92
C ALA A 566 15.22 -21.04 -34.66
N ASP A 567 16.28 -20.84 -35.44
CA ASP A 567 17.53 -21.59 -35.27
C ASP A 567 18.30 -21.19 -34.00
N MET A 568 18.20 -19.94 -33.56
CA MET A 568 18.79 -19.49 -32.30
C MET A 568 18.01 -20.04 -31.10
N ILE A 569 16.67 -19.99 -31.15
CA ILE A 569 15.78 -20.46 -30.08
C ILE A 569 15.92 -21.98 -29.90
N MET A 570 15.95 -22.74 -31.00
CA MET A 570 16.06 -24.21 -30.98
C MET A 570 17.51 -24.71 -30.79
N GLY A 571 18.49 -23.83 -30.55
CA GLY A 571 19.90 -24.20 -30.37
C GLY A 571 20.60 -24.74 -31.63
N ARG A 572 19.98 -24.59 -32.81
CA ARG A 572 20.53 -25.03 -34.11
C ARG A 572 21.63 -24.13 -34.64
N MET A 573 21.72 -22.89 -34.17
CA MET A 573 22.85 -22.02 -34.49
C MET A 573 24.05 -22.33 -33.56
N PRO A 574 25.27 -22.52 -34.08
CA PRO A 574 26.46 -22.76 -33.25
C PRO A 574 26.66 -21.64 -32.20
N PRO A 575 27.06 -21.96 -30.95
CA PRO A 575 27.22 -20.95 -29.91
C PRO A 575 28.17 -19.80 -30.27
N ALA A 576 29.28 -20.08 -30.97
CA ALA A 576 30.21 -19.04 -31.42
C ALA A 576 29.56 -18.08 -32.43
N GLN A 577 28.72 -18.60 -33.32
CA GLN A 577 27.97 -17.79 -34.28
C GLN A 577 26.88 -16.96 -33.57
N GLN A 578 26.18 -17.53 -32.59
CA GLN A 578 25.22 -16.78 -31.77
C GLN A 578 25.90 -15.63 -31.01
N ALA A 579 27.04 -15.90 -30.36
CA ALA A 579 27.83 -14.89 -29.66
C ALA A 579 28.25 -13.75 -30.60
N GLN A 580 28.68 -14.07 -31.83
CA GLN A 580 29.00 -13.06 -32.83
C GLN A 580 27.79 -12.20 -33.21
N VAL A 581 26.61 -12.81 -33.42
CA VAL A 581 25.37 -12.07 -33.71
C VAL A 581 25.00 -11.15 -32.55
N PHE A 582 25.20 -11.59 -31.31
CA PHE A 582 24.93 -10.79 -30.12
C PHE A 582 25.99 -9.72 -29.86
N GLY A 583 27.10 -9.69 -30.62
CA GLY A 583 28.20 -8.75 -30.40
C GLY A 583 29.05 -9.08 -29.17
N ILE A 584 29.20 -10.36 -28.83
CA ILE A 584 29.98 -10.86 -27.69
C ILE A 584 31.34 -11.39 -28.21
N PRO A 585 32.42 -10.59 -28.12
CA PRO A 585 33.74 -11.02 -28.60
C PRO A 585 34.28 -12.19 -27.78
N GLY A 586 34.75 -13.24 -28.46
CA GLY A 586 35.44 -14.38 -27.82
C GLY A 586 34.61 -15.19 -26.80
N GLY A 587 33.28 -15.02 -26.75
CA GLY A 587 32.42 -15.68 -25.76
C GLY A 587 32.46 -15.06 -24.35
N GLY A 588 32.99 -13.84 -24.22
CA GLY A 588 33.09 -13.07 -22.98
C GLY A 588 31.77 -12.41 -22.54
N GLY A 589 31.82 -11.11 -22.21
CA GLY A 589 30.66 -10.30 -21.81
C GLY A 589 30.08 -9.47 -22.96
N LEU A 590 28.90 -8.88 -22.75
CA LEU A 590 28.22 -7.99 -23.70
C LEU A 590 28.37 -6.55 -23.23
N ASN A 591 28.80 -5.63 -24.09
CA ASN A 591 28.85 -4.20 -23.76
C ASN A 591 27.73 -3.46 -24.52
N VAL A 592 26.91 -2.70 -23.80
CA VAL A 592 25.80 -1.91 -24.36
C VAL A 592 25.92 -0.49 -23.84
N ASP A 593 26.11 0.46 -24.75
CA ASP A 593 26.23 1.89 -24.43
C ASP A 593 27.29 2.19 -23.34
N GLY A 594 28.39 1.44 -23.32
CA GLY A 594 29.47 1.59 -22.33
C GLY A 594 29.26 0.80 -21.03
N VAL A 595 28.11 0.16 -20.86
CA VAL A 595 27.77 -0.66 -19.69
C VAL A 595 28.04 -2.14 -19.98
N ALA A 596 28.84 -2.77 -19.13
CA ALA A 596 29.10 -4.20 -19.22
C ALA A 596 27.93 -5.01 -18.63
N ILE A 597 27.35 -5.88 -19.44
CA ILE A 597 26.35 -6.88 -19.05
C ILE A 597 27.09 -8.21 -18.86
N ALA A 598 26.80 -8.89 -17.75
CA ALA A 598 27.33 -10.20 -17.43
C ALA A 598 26.22 -11.12 -16.91
N ASN A 599 26.49 -12.43 -16.87
CA ASN A 599 25.66 -13.35 -16.10
C ASN A 599 25.87 -13.14 -14.60
N TYR A 600 24.92 -13.58 -13.79
CA TYR A 600 25.02 -13.51 -12.33
C TYR A 600 26.34 -14.12 -11.85
N GLY A 601 27.06 -13.41 -10.97
CA GLY A 601 28.40 -13.80 -10.51
C GLY A 601 29.53 -13.49 -11.51
N GLY A 602 29.28 -12.69 -12.56
CA GLY A 602 30.30 -12.25 -13.51
C GLY A 602 30.63 -13.26 -14.62
N ALA A 603 29.81 -14.31 -14.79
CA ALA A 603 30.14 -15.37 -15.73
C ALA A 603 29.92 -14.98 -17.20
N GLY A 604 30.76 -15.48 -18.10
CA GLY A 604 30.67 -15.24 -19.55
C GLY A 604 29.58 -16.06 -20.25
N PHE A 605 29.45 -15.91 -21.57
CA PHE A 605 28.39 -16.52 -22.38
C PHE A 605 28.38 -18.06 -22.30
N ASN A 606 29.56 -18.66 -22.13
CA ASN A 606 29.76 -20.11 -22.15
C ASN A 606 29.00 -20.88 -21.07
N VAL A 607 28.56 -20.23 -19.97
CA VAL A 607 27.81 -20.92 -18.91
C VAL A 607 26.46 -21.46 -19.37
N GLY A 608 25.89 -20.90 -20.44
CA GLY A 608 24.64 -21.38 -21.04
C GLY A 608 24.82 -22.48 -22.06
N ILE A 609 26.06 -22.88 -22.39
CA ILE A 609 26.34 -23.93 -23.37
C ILE A 609 26.29 -25.28 -22.64
N LEU A 610 25.31 -26.11 -22.99
CA LEU A 610 25.04 -27.37 -22.30
C LEU A 610 24.86 -28.52 -23.28
N SER A 611 25.17 -29.74 -22.83
CA SER A 611 24.85 -30.95 -23.59
C SER A 611 23.36 -31.30 -23.42
N PRO A 612 22.60 -31.51 -24.51
CA PRO A 612 21.21 -31.97 -24.48
C PRO A 612 21.00 -33.23 -23.63
N ALA A 613 21.97 -34.15 -23.64
CA ALA A 613 21.94 -35.38 -22.84
C ALA A 613 21.95 -35.10 -21.31
N GLN A 614 22.52 -33.98 -20.88
CA GLN A 614 22.55 -33.57 -19.47
C GLN A 614 21.31 -32.78 -19.05
N THR A 615 20.67 -32.09 -20.00
CA THR A 615 19.61 -31.11 -19.71
C THR A 615 18.20 -31.62 -20.01
N GLY A 616 18.05 -32.57 -20.93
CA GLY A 616 16.75 -33.00 -21.46
C GLY A 616 16.15 -32.05 -22.51
N CYS A 617 16.92 -31.04 -22.92
CA CYS A 617 16.58 -30.16 -24.05
C CYS A 617 16.68 -30.93 -25.38
N PRO A 618 15.99 -30.50 -26.45
CA PRO A 618 16.11 -31.15 -27.75
C PRO A 618 17.54 -31.08 -28.29
N ASP A 619 18.03 -32.19 -28.82
CA ASP A 619 19.33 -32.24 -29.45
C ASP A 619 19.27 -31.65 -30.86
N ALA A 620 20.03 -30.59 -31.11
CA ALA A 620 20.19 -30.01 -32.44
C ALA A 620 21.21 -30.78 -33.31
N GLY A 621 21.72 -31.92 -32.84
CA GLY A 621 22.61 -32.83 -33.55
C GLY A 621 24.09 -32.43 -33.49
N ARG A 622 24.49 -31.65 -32.48
CA ARG A 622 25.85 -31.05 -32.41
C ARG A 622 26.53 -31.16 -31.05
N GLY A 623 25.94 -31.86 -30.09
CA GLY A 623 26.47 -31.94 -28.73
C GLY A 623 26.18 -30.65 -27.95
N ALA A 624 27.21 -30.01 -27.39
CA ALA A 624 27.01 -28.84 -26.52
C ALA A 624 26.46 -27.63 -27.31
N GLN A 625 25.33 -27.09 -26.87
CA GLN A 625 24.57 -26.05 -27.57
C GLN A 625 24.00 -25.01 -26.59
N ILE A 626 23.48 -23.90 -27.13
CA ILE A 626 22.69 -22.93 -26.36
C ILE A 626 21.47 -22.50 -27.19
N GLY A 627 20.28 -22.81 -26.71
CA GLY A 627 19.01 -22.28 -27.19
C GLY A 627 18.20 -21.73 -26.02
N PHE A 628 16.90 -21.49 -26.25
CA PHE A 628 16.01 -20.97 -25.22
C PHE A 628 15.92 -21.92 -24.01
N CYS A 629 15.88 -23.23 -24.25
CA CYS A 629 15.86 -24.26 -23.20
C CYS A 629 17.10 -24.18 -22.28
N GLU A 630 18.31 -24.23 -22.84
CA GLU A 630 19.56 -24.17 -22.08
C GLU A 630 19.78 -22.81 -21.41
N ALA A 631 19.43 -21.72 -22.11
CA ALA A 631 19.50 -20.37 -21.59
C ALA A 631 18.60 -20.17 -20.36
N LEU A 632 17.42 -20.82 -20.31
CA LEU A 632 16.55 -20.84 -19.12
C LEU A 632 17.20 -21.61 -17.96
N ILE A 633 17.71 -22.82 -18.21
CA ILE A 633 18.30 -23.72 -17.20
C ILE A 633 19.45 -23.03 -16.44
N LYS A 634 20.35 -22.39 -17.18
CA LYS A 634 21.53 -21.69 -16.62
C LYS A 634 21.29 -20.20 -16.41
N SER A 635 20.13 -19.69 -16.78
CA SER A 635 19.74 -18.30 -16.58
C SER A 635 20.73 -17.32 -17.24
N SER A 636 21.06 -17.50 -18.52
CA SER A 636 22.05 -16.68 -19.23
C SER A 636 21.52 -15.27 -19.56
N ASN A 637 21.87 -14.25 -18.75
CA ASN A 637 21.60 -12.82 -19.06
C ASN A 637 22.07 -12.46 -20.48
N LEU A 638 23.25 -12.94 -20.87
CA LEU A 638 23.87 -12.60 -22.16
C LEU A 638 23.06 -13.10 -23.36
N TRP A 639 22.46 -14.29 -23.27
CA TRP A 639 21.60 -14.80 -24.34
C TRP A 639 20.32 -13.97 -24.47
N PHE A 640 19.64 -13.66 -23.36
CA PHE A 640 18.40 -12.87 -23.37
C PHE A 640 18.62 -11.41 -23.81
N ALA A 641 19.70 -10.77 -23.34
CA ALA A 641 20.07 -9.42 -23.77
C ALA A 641 20.47 -9.40 -25.26
N GLY A 642 21.25 -10.38 -25.71
CA GLY A 642 21.62 -10.54 -27.12
C GLY A 642 20.40 -10.72 -28.02
N MET A 643 19.45 -11.57 -27.64
CA MET A 643 18.19 -11.75 -28.36
C MET A 643 17.37 -10.46 -28.40
N ALA A 644 17.16 -9.79 -27.26
CA ALA A 644 16.40 -8.54 -27.20
C ALA A 644 16.99 -7.43 -28.08
N LEU A 645 18.31 -7.23 -28.03
CA LEU A 645 18.99 -6.24 -28.87
C LEU A 645 18.94 -6.60 -30.36
N THR A 646 18.98 -7.89 -30.70
CA THR A 646 18.88 -8.34 -32.09
C THR A 646 17.47 -8.15 -32.65
N MET A 647 16.44 -8.38 -31.83
CA MET A 647 15.03 -8.16 -32.20
C MET A 647 14.69 -6.67 -32.31
N ASP A 648 14.99 -5.92 -31.26
CA ASP A 648 14.38 -4.62 -30.98
C ASP A 648 15.41 -3.48 -30.86
N GLY A 649 16.71 -3.76 -30.88
CA GLY A 649 17.76 -2.76 -30.63
C GLY A 649 17.77 -1.58 -31.60
N ARG A 650 17.17 -1.73 -32.80
CA ARG A 650 17.00 -0.63 -33.77
C ARG A 650 15.82 0.30 -33.45
N LYS A 651 14.91 -0.10 -32.57
CA LYS A 651 13.72 0.68 -32.17
C LYS A 651 13.98 1.62 -30.99
N VAL A 652 15.17 1.54 -30.39
CA VAL A 652 15.56 2.26 -29.16
C VAL A 652 16.91 2.96 -29.37
N GLY A 653 17.26 3.93 -28.52
CA GLY A 653 18.50 4.70 -28.65
C GLY A 653 18.49 5.74 -29.78
N GLY A 654 17.30 6.15 -30.24
CA GLY A 654 17.11 7.27 -31.17
C GLY A 654 17.24 8.64 -30.49
N ARG A 655 17.03 9.72 -31.25
CA ARG A 655 17.00 11.09 -30.66
C ARG A 655 15.90 11.18 -29.60
N PRO A 656 16.17 11.73 -28.41
CA PRO A 656 15.15 11.95 -27.38
C PRO A 656 13.96 12.70 -27.96
N THR A 657 12.75 12.22 -27.67
CA THR A 657 11.50 12.89 -28.04
C THR A 657 10.93 13.62 -26.84
N THR A 658 10.19 14.71 -27.04
CA THR A 658 9.47 15.39 -25.95
C THR A 658 8.07 14.83 -25.74
N VAL A 659 7.53 14.10 -26.72
CA VAL A 659 6.20 13.50 -26.67
C VAL A 659 6.27 12.10 -26.04
N PRO A 660 5.48 11.80 -25.00
CA PRO A 660 5.32 10.45 -24.48
C PRO A 660 4.76 9.52 -25.55
N GLY A 661 5.34 8.34 -25.72
CA GLY A 661 4.83 7.36 -26.66
C GLY A 661 5.55 6.03 -26.54
N ARG A 662 4.87 4.96 -26.96
CA ARG A 662 5.40 3.59 -26.94
C ARG A 662 6.51 3.38 -27.93
N THR A 663 7.51 2.60 -27.57
CA THR A 663 8.60 2.22 -28.49
C THR A 663 8.13 1.25 -29.59
N GLY A 664 7.14 0.41 -29.29
CA GLY A 664 6.67 -0.63 -30.22
C GLY A 664 7.63 -1.82 -30.32
N THR A 665 8.36 -2.12 -29.24
CA THR A 665 9.21 -3.30 -29.16
C THR A 665 8.38 -4.59 -29.17
N ILE A 666 8.91 -5.66 -29.75
CA ILE A 666 8.29 -6.99 -29.71
C ILE A 666 8.22 -7.46 -28.25
N LEU A 667 9.24 -7.14 -27.45
CA LEU A 667 9.25 -7.42 -26.01
C LEU A 667 8.03 -6.81 -25.29
N ALA A 668 7.72 -5.53 -25.51
CA ALA A 668 6.57 -4.89 -24.89
C ALA A 668 5.24 -5.41 -25.44
N GLN A 669 5.16 -5.68 -26.75
CA GLN A 669 3.97 -6.29 -27.35
C GLN A 669 3.67 -7.66 -26.73
N MET A 670 4.70 -8.50 -26.55
CA MET A 670 4.57 -9.80 -25.89
C MET A 670 4.18 -9.63 -24.42
N THR A 671 4.80 -8.69 -23.71
CA THR A 671 4.49 -8.44 -22.30
C THR A 671 3.02 -8.03 -22.15
N GLU A 672 2.57 -7.03 -22.91
CA GLU A 672 1.17 -6.55 -22.91
C GLU A 672 0.16 -7.63 -23.29
N HIS A 673 0.52 -8.53 -24.21
CA HIS A 673 -0.35 -9.64 -24.58
C HIS A 673 -0.61 -10.60 -23.41
N LEU A 674 0.40 -10.81 -22.55
CA LEU A 674 0.31 -11.70 -21.40
C LEU A 674 -0.28 -11.03 -20.16
N TYR A 675 0.02 -9.74 -19.95
CA TYR A 675 -0.46 -8.96 -18.82
C TYR A 675 -0.34 -7.45 -19.11
N PRO A 676 -1.25 -6.58 -18.62
CA PRO A 676 -1.17 -5.13 -18.86
C PRO A 676 0.18 -4.51 -18.52
N ILE A 677 0.61 -3.53 -19.32
CA ILE A 677 1.83 -2.73 -19.08
C ILE A 677 1.49 -1.24 -18.93
N THR A 678 2.33 -0.51 -18.18
CA THR A 678 2.20 0.94 -17.97
C THR A 678 2.16 1.70 -19.30
N GLN A 679 1.38 2.78 -19.33
CA GLN A 679 1.24 3.62 -20.53
C GLN A 679 2.02 4.92 -20.35
N PRO A 680 2.99 5.25 -21.23
CA PRO A 680 3.73 6.49 -21.15
C PRO A 680 2.79 7.71 -21.18
N GLY A 681 2.92 8.60 -20.21
CA GLY A 681 2.13 9.84 -20.12
C GLY A 681 0.68 9.66 -19.61
N SER A 682 0.26 8.45 -19.23
CA SER A 682 -1.06 8.24 -18.62
C SER A 682 -1.02 8.38 -17.11
N LEU A 683 -1.95 9.14 -16.54
CA LEU A 683 -2.20 9.17 -15.09
C LEU A 683 -3.03 7.95 -14.62
N ALA A 684 -3.83 7.37 -15.53
CA ALA A 684 -4.59 6.15 -15.27
C ALA A 684 -3.80 4.95 -15.80
N GLN A 685 -3.15 4.21 -14.92
CA GLN A 685 -2.42 3.01 -15.31
C GLN A 685 -3.40 1.85 -15.62
N PRO A 686 -3.22 1.11 -16.71
CA PRO A 686 -4.05 -0.05 -17.01
C PRO A 686 -3.74 -1.16 -16.01
N GLY A 687 -4.71 -1.53 -15.17
CA GLY A 687 -4.58 -2.64 -14.22
C GLY A 687 -5.59 -3.76 -14.48
N VAL A 688 -5.48 -4.83 -13.71
CA VAL A 688 -6.46 -5.93 -13.70
C VAL A 688 -7.38 -5.77 -12.49
N ASP A 689 -8.67 -5.49 -12.73
CA ASP A 689 -9.67 -5.57 -11.67
C ASP A 689 -9.87 -7.03 -11.23
N LEU A 690 -9.36 -7.36 -10.04
CA LEU A 690 -9.45 -8.72 -9.47
C LEU A 690 -10.89 -9.09 -9.10
N THR A 691 -11.79 -8.12 -8.98
CA THR A 691 -13.24 -8.35 -8.77
C THR A 691 -13.99 -8.54 -10.08
N ARG A 692 -13.32 -8.37 -11.23
CA ARG A 692 -13.89 -8.62 -12.57
C ARG A 692 -15.13 -7.76 -12.88
N GLY A 693 -15.19 -6.55 -12.32
CA GLY A 693 -16.33 -5.64 -12.44
C GLY A 693 -17.54 -5.98 -11.57
N ILE A 694 -17.50 -7.07 -10.80
CA ILE A 694 -18.58 -7.52 -9.93
C ILE A 694 -18.77 -6.52 -8.77
N VAL A 695 -17.65 -6.01 -8.21
CA VAL A 695 -17.65 -5.11 -7.05
C VAL A 695 -16.93 -3.79 -7.39
N PRO A 696 -17.62 -2.82 -8.01
CA PRO A 696 -17.02 -1.54 -8.34
C PRO A 696 -16.60 -0.75 -7.09
N GLY A 697 -15.46 -0.07 -7.18
CA GLY A 697 -14.93 0.78 -6.10
C GLY A 697 -14.01 0.06 -5.11
N ALA A 698 -13.75 -1.23 -5.29
CA ALA A 698 -12.71 -1.97 -4.57
C ALA A 698 -11.32 -1.63 -5.14
N GLN A 699 -10.92 -0.35 -5.06
CA GLN A 699 -9.69 0.15 -5.72
C GLN A 699 -8.41 -0.57 -5.30
N ARG A 700 -8.35 -1.11 -4.07
CA ARG A 700 -7.23 -1.92 -3.60
C ARG A 700 -7.15 -3.26 -4.30
N LEU A 701 -8.23 -3.76 -4.88
CA LEU A 701 -8.27 -5.01 -5.65
C LEU A 701 -8.00 -4.82 -7.14
N THR A 702 -7.14 -3.86 -7.47
CA THR A 702 -6.63 -3.68 -8.82
C THR A 702 -5.18 -4.15 -8.87
N GLY A 703 -4.91 -5.20 -9.66
CA GLY A 703 -3.57 -5.66 -9.98
C GLY A 703 -2.85 -4.62 -10.86
N GLU A 704 -1.72 -4.11 -10.40
CA GLU A 704 -0.88 -3.13 -11.09
C GLU A 704 -0.27 -3.73 -12.37
N ALA A 705 -0.16 -2.90 -13.41
CA ALA A 705 0.52 -3.21 -14.66
C ALA A 705 2.01 -3.48 -14.46
N LEU A 706 2.66 -4.20 -15.38
CA LEU A 706 4.12 -4.24 -15.41
C LEU A 706 4.67 -2.91 -15.94
N ASP A 707 5.76 -2.44 -15.32
CA ASP A 707 6.48 -1.26 -15.79
C ASP A 707 7.77 -1.68 -16.49
N LEU A 708 7.95 -1.19 -17.72
CA LEU A 708 9.09 -1.50 -18.57
C LEU A 708 9.88 -0.21 -18.82
N ALA A 709 11.14 -0.14 -18.35
CA ALA A 709 11.96 1.07 -18.51
C ALA A 709 12.10 1.55 -19.96
N VAL A 710 12.13 0.61 -20.91
CA VAL A 710 12.23 0.89 -22.34
C VAL A 710 10.98 1.54 -22.95
N GLU A 711 9.79 1.49 -22.33
CA GLU A 711 8.55 1.87 -23.05
C GLU A 711 8.33 3.38 -23.20
N ASP A 712 8.99 4.21 -22.39
CA ASP A 712 8.96 5.65 -22.58
C ASP A 712 9.97 6.09 -23.65
N LYS A 713 9.49 6.34 -24.88
CA LYS A 713 10.32 6.84 -26.00
C LYS A 713 11.19 8.04 -25.67
N ARG A 714 10.80 8.87 -24.69
CA ARG A 714 11.58 10.05 -24.28
C ARG A 714 12.97 9.64 -23.76
N ASN A 715 13.05 8.49 -23.11
CA ASN A 715 14.22 8.02 -22.37
C ASN A 715 14.71 6.62 -22.79
N ALA A 716 14.10 5.99 -23.80
CA ALA A 716 14.39 4.60 -24.18
C ALA A 716 15.79 4.40 -24.76
N ARG A 717 16.73 3.89 -23.94
CA ARG A 717 18.10 3.55 -24.37
C ARG A 717 18.23 2.05 -24.68
N ARG A 718 19.29 1.67 -25.40
CA ARG A 718 19.57 0.26 -25.67
C ARG A 718 19.88 -0.50 -24.38
N ILE A 719 20.51 0.17 -23.41
CA ILE A 719 20.73 -0.42 -22.09
C ILE A 719 19.42 -0.74 -21.37
N ASP A 720 18.38 0.09 -21.50
CA ASP A 720 17.07 -0.16 -20.87
C ASP A 720 16.36 -1.37 -21.51
N LEU A 721 16.47 -1.53 -22.84
CA LEU A 721 16.00 -2.74 -23.52
C LEU A 721 16.75 -3.99 -23.03
N ALA A 722 18.07 -3.89 -22.89
CA ALA A 722 18.89 -5.00 -22.43
C ALA A 722 18.57 -5.37 -20.98
N THR A 723 18.48 -4.41 -20.06
CA THR A 723 18.12 -4.66 -18.64
C THR A 723 16.69 -5.15 -18.49
N ASN A 724 15.75 -4.69 -19.32
CA ASN A 724 14.40 -5.24 -19.38
C ASN A 724 14.40 -6.72 -19.73
N SER A 725 15.21 -7.12 -20.72
CA SER A 725 15.22 -8.50 -21.25
C SER A 725 15.55 -9.58 -20.19
N TYR A 726 16.24 -9.21 -19.11
CA TYR A 726 16.52 -10.10 -17.99
C TYR A 726 15.93 -9.63 -16.66
N GLY A 727 14.99 -8.68 -16.70
CA GLY A 727 14.13 -8.27 -15.58
C GLY A 727 14.74 -7.31 -14.57
N GLN A 728 15.88 -6.69 -14.88
CA GLN A 728 16.53 -5.66 -14.03
C GLN A 728 15.94 -4.25 -14.30
N GLY A 729 15.41 -4.01 -15.50
CA GLY A 729 14.71 -2.76 -15.85
C GLY A 729 13.18 -2.85 -15.74
N VAL A 730 12.66 -3.92 -15.13
CA VAL A 730 11.22 -4.21 -15.07
C VAL A 730 10.74 -4.08 -13.63
N ARG A 731 9.56 -3.50 -13.41
CA ARG A 731 8.81 -3.66 -12.15
C ARG A 731 7.61 -4.57 -12.40
N ALA A 732 7.43 -5.58 -11.56
CA ALA A 732 6.36 -6.54 -11.72
C ALA A 732 5.83 -7.01 -10.36
N THR A 733 4.52 -7.21 -10.28
CA THR A 733 3.89 -7.76 -9.08
C THR A 733 3.89 -9.30 -9.12
N PRO A 734 3.93 -9.97 -7.96
CA PRO A 734 3.82 -11.43 -7.89
C PRO A 734 2.59 -12.02 -8.59
N VAL A 735 1.45 -11.33 -8.57
CA VAL A 735 0.25 -11.76 -9.30
C VAL A 735 0.43 -11.72 -10.81
N ALA A 736 1.12 -10.70 -11.33
CA ALA A 736 1.41 -10.59 -12.75
C ALA A 736 2.35 -11.72 -13.20
N MET A 737 3.39 -12.00 -12.41
CA MET A 737 4.32 -13.11 -12.70
C MET A 737 3.63 -14.47 -12.61
N ALA A 738 2.79 -14.72 -11.60
CA ALA A 738 2.02 -15.96 -11.52
C ALA A 738 1.07 -16.12 -12.73
N SER A 739 0.45 -15.02 -13.18
CA SER A 739 -0.43 -15.00 -14.36
C SER A 739 0.33 -15.36 -15.64
N ILE A 740 1.51 -14.77 -15.84
CA ILE A 740 2.40 -15.07 -16.98
C ILE A 740 2.81 -16.55 -16.98
N TYR A 741 3.30 -17.08 -15.86
CA TYR A 741 3.76 -18.47 -15.78
C TYR A 741 2.59 -19.47 -15.88
N GLY A 742 1.45 -19.16 -15.26
CA GLY A 742 0.22 -19.93 -15.41
C GLY A 742 -0.25 -19.98 -16.86
N SER A 743 -0.17 -18.86 -17.57
CA SER A 743 -0.54 -18.77 -18.99
C SER A 743 0.30 -19.69 -19.88
N VAL A 744 1.62 -19.74 -19.64
CA VAL A 744 2.53 -20.62 -20.39
C VAL A 744 2.21 -22.09 -20.14
N GLY A 745 1.99 -22.47 -18.88
CA GLY A 745 1.59 -23.83 -18.53
C GLY A 745 0.24 -24.21 -19.14
N ALA A 746 -0.72 -23.28 -19.16
CA ALA A 746 -2.06 -23.49 -19.72
C ALA A 746 -2.16 -23.33 -21.25
N ARG A 747 -1.08 -22.90 -21.92
CA ARG A 747 -1.04 -22.55 -23.35
C ARG A 747 -2.01 -21.45 -23.80
N LYS A 748 -2.61 -20.73 -22.86
CA LYS A 748 -3.53 -19.60 -23.10
C LYS A 748 -3.32 -18.52 -22.05
N VAL A 749 -3.59 -17.27 -22.39
CA VAL A 749 -3.50 -16.15 -21.44
C VAL A 749 -4.53 -16.34 -20.32
N ILE A 750 -4.06 -16.26 -19.08
CA ILE A 750 -4.82 -16.35 -17.84
C ILE A 750 -4.60 -15.05 -17.08
N LEU A 751 -5.68 -14.44 -16.60
CA LEU A 751 -5.62 -13.24 -15.78
C LEU A 751 -6.26 -13.48 -14.41
N PRO A 752 -5.76 -12.79 -13.37
CA PRO A 752 -6.10 -13.12 -11.99
C PRO A 752 -7.49 -12.63 -11.60
N ARG A 753 -8.10 -13.33 -10.64
CA ARG A 753 -9.38 -12.98 -10.02
C ARG A 753 -9.45 -13.45 -8.58
N VAL A 754 -10.18 -12.70 -7.75
CA VAL A 754 -10.36 -13.01 -6.33
C VAL A 754 -11.79 -13.42 -5.98
N LEU A 755 -12.76 -13.14 -6.86
CA LEU A 755 -14.15 -13.54 -6.70
C LEU A 755 -14.52 -14.64 -7.69
N LYS A 756 -15.29 -15.63 -7.25
CA LYS A 756 -15.94 -16.59 -8.14
C LYS A 756 -16.93 -15.86 -9.06
N PRO A 757 -17.13 -16.36 -10.30
CA PRO A 757 -18.18 -15.84 -11.17
C PRO A 757 -19.56 -15.91 -10.50
N VAL A 758 -20.42 -14.95 -10.81
CA VAL A 758 -21.84 -14.93 -10.44
C VAL A 758 -22.67 -15.05 -11.71
N SER A 759 -23.90 -15.56 -11.61
CA SER A 759 -24.74 -15.83 -12.78
C SER A 759 -25.46 -14.60 -13.33
N ASP A 760 -25.69 -13.58 -12.50
CA ASP A 760 -26.49 -12.39 -12.84
C ASP A 760 -25.68 -11.16 -13.26
N VAL A 761 -24.34 -11.23 -13.26
CA VAL A 761 -23.45 -10.15 -13.72
C VAL A 761 -22.44 -10.71 -14.71
N ALA A 762 -22.43 -10.16 -15.92
CA ALA A 762 -21.36 -10.40 -16.86
C ALA A 762 -20.07 -9.73 -16.37
N GLU A 763 -18.99 -10.50 -16.32
CA GLU A 763 -17.67 -9.97 -15.96
C GLU A 763 -17.16 -8.96 -16.99
N THR A 764 -16.38 -8.00 -16.51
CA THR A 764 -15.62 -7.11 -17.40
C THR A 764 -14.65 -7.97 -18.22
N PRO A 765 -14.77 -8.00 -19.57
CA PRO A 765 -13.84 -8.74 -20.40
C PRO A 765 -12.43 -8.17 -20.25
N LEU A 766 -11.45 -9.01 -19.95
CA LEU A 766 -10.07 -8.58 -19.92
C LEU A 766 -9.39 -8.81 -21.26
N PRO A 767 -8.54 -7.87 -21.73
CA PRO A 767 -7.81 -8.04 -22.98
C PRO A 767 -7.02 -9.33 -23.02
N ASN A 768 -7.11 -10.04 -24.14
CA ASN A 768 -6.35 -11.24 -24.48
C ASN A 768 -6.58 -12.49 -23.62
N GLU A 769 -7.33 -12.42 -22.53
CA GLU A 769 -7.68 -13.59 -21.74
C GLU A 769 -8.28 -14.72 -22.60
N GLY A 770 -7.82 -15.95 -22.37
CA GLY A 770 -8.21 -17.13 -23.13
C GLY A 770 -7.59 -17.24 -24.53
N LYS A 771 -6.90 -16.21 -25.05
CA LYS A 771 -6.18 -16.30 -26.34
C LYS A 771 -4.89 -17.13 -26.21
N PRO A 772 -4.35 -17.67 -27.31
CA PRO A 772 -3.06 -18.36 -27.30
C PRO A 772 -1.92 -17.48 -26.75
N VAL A 773 -0.94 -18.11 -26.11
CA VAL A 773 0.22 -17.42 -25.51
C VAL A 773 1.02 -16.65 -26.55
N ILE A 774 1.23 -17.19 -27.76
CA ILE A 774 1.93 -16.49 -28.84
C ILE A 774 0.88 -15.86 -29.78
N PRO A 775 0.74 -14.52 -29.80
CA PRO A 775 -0.30 -13.87 -30.58
C PRO A 775 -0.05 -13.98 -32.08
N GLY A 776 -1.09 -14.37 -32.82
CA GLY A 776 -1.08 -14.41 -34.28
C GLY A 776 -0.14 -15.45 -34.90
N MET A 777 0.31 -16.45 -34.12
CA MET A 777 0.99 -17.65 -34.61
C MET A 777 0.04 -18.84 -34.55
N ASP A 778 0.08 -19.72 -35.54
CA ASP A 778 -0.68 -20.96 -35.50
C ASP A 778 -0.23 -21.81 -34.29
N PRO A 779 -1.16 -22.35 -33.47
CA PRO A 779 -0.79 -23.12 -32.29
C PRO A 779 0.14 -24.30 -32.58
N ARG A 780 0.01 -24.99 -33.73
CA ARG A 780 0.89 -26.12 -34.08
C ARG A 780 2.31 -25.66 -34.41
N GLN A 781 2.47 -24.44 -34.91
CA GLN A 781 3.78 -23.83 -35.15
C GLN A 781 4.42 -23.32 -33.86
N ALA A 782 3.62 -22.82 -32.92
CA ALA A 782 4.09 -22.34 -31.62
C ALA A 782 4.48 -23.49 -30.67
N GLU A 783 3.81 -24.64 -30.75
CA GLU A 783 3.95 -25.74 -29.79
C GLU A 783 5.39 -26.21 -29.58
N PRO A 784 6.20 -26.47 -30.63
CA PRO A 784 7.59 -26.92 -30.43
C PRO A 784 8.43 -25.92 -29.61
N PHE A 785 8.23 -24.62 -29.80
CA PHE A 785 8.95 -23.61 -29.04
C PHE A 785 8.45 -23.49 -27.59
N LEU A 786 7.15 -23.68 -27.37
CA LEU A 786 6.54 -23.67 -26.04
C LEU A 786 6.88 -24.94 -25.24
N ASP A 787 7.08 -26.07 -25.93
CA ASP A 787 7.64 -27.30 -25.35
C ASP A 787 9.09 -27.11 -24.90
N ASP A 788 9.90 -26.43 -25.71
CA ASP A 788 11.29 -26.09 -25.34
C ASP A 788 11.36 -25.16 -24.13
N ALA A 789 10.48 -24.16 -24.08
CA ALA A 789 10.34 -23.29 -22.91
C ALA A 789 10.01 -24.12 -21.65
N GLN A 790 9.06 -25.04 -21.76
CA GLN A 790 8.64 -25.91 -20.66
C GLN A 790 9.76 -26.86 -20.22
N ARG A 791 10.51 -27.46 -21.16
CA ARG A 791 11.70 -28.28 -20.86
C ARG A 791 12.78 -27.47 -20.14
N GLY A 792 12.99 -26.22 -20.56
CA GLY A 792 13.91 -25.30 -19.89
C GLY A 792 13.51 -25.03 -18.43
N LEU A 793 12.23 -24.71 -18.19
CA LEU A 793 11.68 -24.49 -16.85
C LEU A 793 11.69 -25.76 -15.98
N PHE A 794 11.47 -26.93 -16.59
CA PHE A 794 11.66 -28.21 -15.91
C PHE A 794 13.12 -28.40 -15.50
N GLY A 795 14.06 -28.12 -16.40
CA GLY A 795 15.48 -28.33 -16.18
C GLY A 795 16.09 -27.38 -15.13
N VAL A 796 15.54 -26.19 -14.94
CA VAL A 796 15.91 -25.29 -13.82
C VAL A 796 15.75 -26.00 -12.47
N VAL A 797 14.70 -26.81 -12.33
CA VAL A 797 14.30 -27.51 -11.10
C VAL A 797 14.88 -28.92 -11.03
N ASN A 798 15.07 -29.58 -12.18
CA ASN A 798 15.34 -31.02 -12.22
C ASN A 798 16.71 -31.42 -12.78
N SER A 799 17.34 -30.58 -13.62
CA SER A 799 18.59 -30.96 -14.30
C SER A 799 19.81 -30.65 -13.43
N PRO A 800 20.89 -31.44 -13.54
CA PRO A 800 22.15 -31.17 -12.85
C PRO A 800 22.66 -29.75 -13.09
N GLY A 801 22.86 -28.99 -12.01
CA GLY A 801 23.31 -27.60 -12.08
C GLY A 801 22.26 -26.61 -12.60
N GLY A 802 20.97 -26.98 -12.67
CA GLY A 802 19.87 -26.02 -12.79
C GLY A 802 19.79 -25.12 -11.55
N THR A 803 19.31 -23.88 -11.72
CA THR A 803 19.44 -22.85 -10.66
C THR A 803 18.60 -23.11 -9.40
N ALA A 804 17.57 -23.97 -9.46
CA ALA A 804 16.80 -24.41 -8.30
C ALA A 804 17.06 -25.87 -7.90
N ALA A 805 17.78 -26.64 -8.74
CA ALA A 805 17.86 -28.10 -8.62
C ALA A 805 18.42 -28.58 -7.27
N GLY A 806 19.44 -27.92 -6.73
CA GLY A 806 20.04 -28.30 -5.45
C GLY A 806 19.10 -28.16 -4.27
N VAL A 807 18.30 -27.09 -4.22
CA VAL A 807 17.35 -26.87 -3.12
C VAL A 807 16.09 -27.73 -3.28
N MET A 808 15.61 -27.88 -4.52
CA MET A 808 14.45 -28.70 -4.85
C MET A 808 14.70 -30.20 -4.73
N ALA A 809 15.95 -30.64 -4.61
CA ALA A 809 16.30 -32.03 -4.31
C ALA A 809 15.81 -32.50 -2.92
N SER A 810 15.42 -31.58 -2.04
CA SER A 810 14.75 -31.91 -0.77
C SER A 810 13.33 -32.46 -0.93
N LEU A 811 12.69 -32.23 -2.08
CA LEU A 811 11.37 -32.76 -2.39
C LEU A 811 11.45 -34.22 -2.88
N PRO A 812 10.41 -35.04 -2.58
CA PRO A 812 10.23 -36.33 -3.22
C PRO A 812 10.29 -36.23 -4.76
N PRO A 813 10.97 -37.17 -5.47
CA PRO A 813 11.15 -37.07 -6.92
C PRO A 813 9.84 -36.98 -7.72
N ASP A 814 8.78 -37.62 -7.26
CA ASP A 814 7.46 -37.62 -7.90
C ASP A 814 6.74 -36.27 -7.76
N ILE A 815 6.98 -35.54 -6.66
CA ILE A 815 6.53 -34.15 -6.47
C ILE A 815 7.40 -33.22 -7.31
N ARG A 816 8.73 -33.36 -7.23
CA ARG A 816 9.69 -32.49 -7.93
C ARG A 816 9.51 -32.49 -9.45
N LYS A 817 9.19 -33.65 -10.04
CA LYS A 817 8.92 -33.80 -11.48
C LYS A 817 7.67 -33.08 -11.97
N ARG A 818 6.78 -32.64 -11.08
CA ARG A 818 5.58 -31.89 -11.42
C ARG A 818 5.83 -30.38 -11.47
N ILE A 819 7.01 -29.91 -11.06
CA ILE A 819 7.32 -28.49 -10.89
C ILE A 819 8.11 -27.98 -12.08
N PHE A 820 7.61 -26.89 -12.66
CA PHE A 820 8.24 -26.13 -13.74
C PHE A 820 8.42 -24.71 -13.23
N GLY A 821 9.64 -24.18 -13.24
CA GLY A 821 9.83 -22.84 -12.68
C GLY A 821 11.16 -22.19 -13.03
N LYS A 822 11.27 -20.93 -12.68
CA LYS A 822 12.44 -20.09 -12.92
C LYS A 822 12.79 -19.32 -11.67
N THR A 823 14.08 -19.30 -11.33
CA THR A 823 14.60 -18.43 -10.29
C THR A 823 14.92 -17.04 -10.84
N GLY A 824 14.75 -16.01 -10.02
CA GLY A 824 15.16 -14.64 -10.28
C GLY A 824 16.01 -14.09 -9.14
N THR A 825 17.03 -13.31 -9.49
CA THR A 825 17.76 -12.47 -8.55
C THR A 825 17.93 -11.15 -9.28
N ALA A 826 17.36 -10.07 -8.75
CA ALA A 826 17.59 -8.71 -9.22
C ALA A 826 18.41 -7.97 -8.17
N ASP A 827 19.47 -7.31 -8.62
CA ASP A 827 20.34 -6.54 -7.72
C ASP A 827 19.63 -5.22 -7.38
N THR A 828 19.44 -4.92 -6.10
CA THR A 828 18.89 -3.64 -5.63
C THR A 828 20.03 -2.75 -5.11
N THR A 829 19.70 -1.61 -4.50
CA THR A 829 20.69 -0.78 -3.80
C THR A 829 21.34 -1.55 -2.63
N ASP A 830 22.56 -1.12 -2.25
CA ASP A 830 23.30 -1.57 -1.06
C ASP A 830 23.72 -3.05 -1.00
N GLY A 831 23.92 -3.67 -2.17
CA GLY A 831 24.37 -5.07 -2.26
C GLY A 831 23.32 -6.07 -1.77
N MET A 832 22.05 -5.65 -1.77
CA MET A 832 20.89 -6.48 -1.48
C MET A 832 20.22 -6.91 -2.79
N ASN A 833 19.44 -7.98 -2.72
CA ASN A 833 18.72 -8.54 -3.86
C ASN A 833 17.22 -8.59 -3.60
N SER A 834 16.47 -8.58 -4.70
CA SER A 834 15.12 -9.14 -4.78
C SER A 834 15.20 -10.57 -5.32
N ALA A 835 14.94 -11.54 -4.46
CA ALA A 835 14.98 -12.96 -4.76
C ALA A 835 13.59 -13.45 -5.18
N TRP A 836 13.52 -14.17 -6.31
CA TRP A 836 12.26 -14.63 -6.90
C TRP A 836 12.30 -16.11 -7.26
N PHE A 837 11.13 -16.75 -7.21
CA PHE A 837 10.87 -18.02 -7.86
C PHE A 837 9.43 -18.07 -8.37
N ALA A 838 9.25 -18.20 -9.68
CA ALA A 838 7.93 -18.24 -10.32
C ALA A 838 7.80 -19.48 -11.21
N GLY A 839 6.61 -20.03 -11.32
CA GLY A 839 6.41 -21.31 -11.98
C GLY A 839 4.98 -21.82 -11.90
N TRP A 840 4.82 -23.09 -12.23
CA TRP A 840 3.61 -23.86 -11.93
C TRP A 840 3.96 -25.27 -11.51
N MET A 841 3.00 -25.92 -10.85
CA MET A 841 3.04 -27.32 -10.50
C MET A 841 1.81 -28.03 -11.08
N ASP A 842 2.04 -29.16 -11.75
CA ASP A 842 0.96 -30.00 -12.28
C ASP A 842 0.46 -31.00 -11.23
N ASN A 843 -0.82 -31.37 -11.32
CA ASN A 843 -1.46 -32.42 -10.51
C ASN A 843 -1.19 -32.27 -9.00
N VAL A 844 -1.70 -31.18 -8.41
CA VAL A 844 -1.45 -30.80 -7.03
C VAL A 844 -2.75 -30.42 -6.32
N ALA A 845 -2.96 -30.90 -5.09
CA ALA A 845 -4.15 -30.61 -4.28
C ALA A 845 -5.49 -30.88 -5.01
N GLY A 846 -5.56 -31.95 -5.81
CA GLY A 846 -6.76 -32.29 -6.59
C GLY A 846 -6.99 -31.40 -7.82
N ARG A 847 -6.10 -30.45 -8.11
CA ARG A 847 -6.16 -29.53 -9.26
C ARG A 847 -5.20 -29.96 -10.35
N LYS A 848 -5.57 -29.72 -11.61
CA LYS A 848 -4.73 -30.00 -12.78
C LYS A 848 -3.42 -29.21 -12.75
N ARG A 849 -3.50 -27.94 -12.34
CA ARG A 849 -2.36 -27.03 -12.35
C ARG A 849 -2.53 -25.86 -11.39
N VAL A 850 -1.48 -25.57 -10.64
CA VAL A 850 -1.37 -24.39 -9.79
C VAL A 850 -0.12 -23.61 -10.18
N ALA A 851 -0.31 -22.39 -10.68
CA ALA A 851 0.75 -21.41 -10.83
C ALA A 851 1.15 -20.86 -9.45
N PHE A 852 2.43 -20.54 -9.29
CA PHE A 852 2.96 -20.00 -8.05
C PHE A 852 3.95 -18.88 -8.31
N THR A 853 4.12 -18.01 -7.31
CA THR A 853 5.22 -17.06 -7.27
C THR A 853 5.67 -16.82 -5.84
N CYS A 854 6.97 -16.65 -5.66
CA CYS A 854 7.62 -16.17 -4.46
C CYS A 854 8.48 -14.95 -4.79
N LEU A 855 8.43 -13.94 -3.92
CA LEU A 855 9.32 -12.80 -3.85
C LEU A 855 9.86 -12.69 -2.41
N VAL A 856 11.15 -12.48 -2.24
CA VAL A 856 11.78 -12.11 -0.97
C VAL A 856 12.73 -10.95 -1.26
N SER A 857 12.46 -9.77 -0.71
CA SER A 857 13.26 -8.57 -0.94
C SER A 857 14.29 -8.32 0.16
N HIS A 858 15.14 -7.32 -0.09
CA HIS A 858 16.22 -6.88 0.77
C HIS A 858 17.06 -8.04 1.28
N THR A 859 17.39 -9.03 0.43
CA THR A 859 18.10 -10.24 0.86
C THR A 859 19.46 -10.36 0.19
N ARG A 860 20.47 -10.87 0.91
CA ARG A 860 21.77 -11.23 0.29
C ARG A 860 21.74 -12.60 -0.39
N GLU A 861 20.64 -13.32 -0.27
CA GLU A 861 20.44 -14.61 -0.92
C GLU A 861 19.95 -14.45 -2.37
N THR A 862 20.00 -15.55 -3.12
CA THR A 862 19.50 -15.63 -4.50
C THR A 862 18.08 -16.20 -4.53
N GLY A 863 17.35 -16.02 -5.64
CA GLY A 863 16.04 -16.63 -5.85
C GLY A 863 16.01 -18.14 -5.61
N GLY A 864 17.06 -18.85 -6.04
CA GLY A 864 17.17 -20.30 -5.84
C GLY A 864 17.37 -20.70 -4.37
N ARG A 865 17.91 -19.83 -3.52
CA ARG A 865 18.12 -20.09 -2.09
C ARG A 865 16.97 -19.63 -1.23
N ALA A 866 16.64 -18.33 -1.25
CA ALA A 866 15.58 -17.77 -0.42
C ALA A 866 14.20 -18.32 -0.85
N CYS A 867 13.77 -17.96 -2.05
CA CYS A 867 12.48 -18.40 -2.58
C CYS A 867 12.46 -19.89 -2.92
N GLY A 868 13.56 -20.47 -3.41
CA GLY A 868 13.63 -21.90 -3.68
C GLY A 868 13.40 -22.75 -2.43
N ARG A 869 13.98 -22.39 -1.28
CA ARG A 869 13.78 -23.12 -0.02
C ARG A 869 12.36 -22.94 0.50
N LEU A 870 11.86 -21.71 0.49
CA LEU A 870 10.50 -21.40 0.90
C LEU A 870 9.50 -22.23 0.08
N MET A 871 9.60 -22.16 -1.25
CA MET A 871 8.68 -22.84 -2.15
C MET A 871 8.84 -24.37 -2.11
N ALA A 872 10.04 -24.92 -1.89
CA ALA A 872 10.19 -26.35 -1.66
C ALA A 872 9.37 -26.81 -0.43
N GLY A 873 9.49 -26.10 0.69
CA GLY A 873 8.70 -26.41 1.89
C GLY A 873 7.19 -26.29 1.65
N LEU A 874 6.75 -25.21 1.01
CA LEU A 874 5.33 -24.98 0.71
C LEU A 874 4.77 -26.02 -0.26
N LEU A 875 5.41 -26.22 -1.43
CA LEU A 875 4.90 -27.13 -2.46
C LEU A 875 4.86 -28.58 -1.97
N GLY A 876 5.79 -28.99 -1.10
CA GLY A 876 5.72 -30.29 -0.43
C GLY A 876 4.47 -30.43 0.46
N LYS A 877 4.16 -29.41 1.28
CA LYS A 877 2.94 -29.38 2.12
C LYS A 877 1.67 -29.36 1.26
N VAL A 878 1.64 -28.57 0.18
CA VAL A 878 0.48 -28.44 -0.73
C VAL A 878 0.23 -29.75 -1.49
N ALA A 879 1.29 -30.43 -1.95
CA ALA A 879 1.17 -31.74 -2.59
C ALA A 879 0.53 -32.78 -1.67
N ALA A 880 0.98 -32.83 -0.41
CA ALA A 880 0.47 -33.77 0.59
C ALA A 880 -1.02 -33.58 0.95
N LEU A 881 -1.61 -32.40 0.67
CA LEU A 881 -3.06 -32.19 0.84
C LEU A 881 -3.88 -32.94 -0.21
N GLY A 882 -3.37 -33.10 -1.43
CA GLY A 882 -4.07 -33.80 -2.52
C GLY A 882 -4.07 -35.32 -2.39
N ASP A 883 -3.12 -35.88 -1.65
CA ASP A 883 -2.97 -37.33 -1.49
C ASP A 883 -3.80 -37.90 -0.33
N LYS A 884 -4.40 -37.03 0.51
CA LYS A 884 -5.38 -37.43 1.53
C LYS A 884 -6.78 -37.34 0.94
N LYS A 885 -7.21 -38.41 0.26
CA LYS A 885 -8.63 -38.65 -0.05
C LYS A 885 -9.38 -39.15 1.16
#